data_AF-F0NPM2-F1
#
_entry.id   AF-F0NPM2-F1
#
_cell.length_a   1.000
_cell.length_b   1.000
_cell.length_c   1.000
_cell.angle_alpha   90.00
_cell.angle_beta   90.00
_cell.angle_gamma   90.00
#
_symmetry.space_group_name_H-M   'P 1'
#
loop_
_entity.id
_entity.type
_entity.pdbx_description
1 polymer ?
#
loop_
_entity_poly.entity_id
_entity_poly.type
_entity_poly.pdbx_seq_one_letter_code
_entity_poly.pdbx_strand_id
1 'polypeptide(L)'
;MMIMSEYSGTKRSGIQALYTFTPFKLLFGKNEYGLILVPIVYNDTNENINWNVGIADIFHAPYYKRDFKVVLPKEIRPYIFASSSRNDVEYRNTSLLRDPSYIIDKEKASKPFPLIARYNHTSLTNGYYCKYGLVLLHSRKQCPLAEKCKLFERDENGGCKYYDGPMPYERLYTVFPHIVRRVREGGIGNRKMISALIIVKTRNIERILGKIEFSDKLIMEAFSDATIFYAKAADLMYKDFLWVSYKDGIGFRLNNLNGLIIKFNINTLEDYVSWLLRNNSEIRDWLCTKMSIYFDNKKNITLNKFGLSHKGFAAMDRFEGVIDSIIDGKFKERCKDDNLTLFGSFILVHTLAHVIISNVIDALVKSNISSDYTYYIEHPVFGDTSTTIYIVETIYGGFGYLKNISNMISAGDSTLRGILNNLPNIYDNHERRSNGSLSNLRQIVSRFSGRLDNDILNRVIDIFDSWRTTSSPFPNSFPINFVVRNYLGKRFKSGINKDGDTRQTFKDLIAELPLCWDGCNLCVGMDKGCMFGPYDQPFLISRKVVSEFLKTHTDWFGKKDFSFTNNLYSIFKDLINLAENEIKIVSPWIGKEIIDDLRAVKEEKDLLITVVCLDDKKNDEAIKEAEKAGIRIIKVPSSVEGIIHAKFMIIDDSIALMGSANLTINGLKKNVETEIVTIDPNKIEKLLQQFHEIVMKYELHE
;
A
#
# COMPACT_ATOMS: atom_id res chain seq x y z
N MET A 1 -25.44 37.71 20.08
CA MET A 1 -24.03 37.52 20.48
C MET A 1 -24.02 36.58 21.68
N MET A 2 -24.31 35.30 21.43
CA MET A 2 -24.16 34.23 22.40
C MET A 2 -22.79 33.63 22.09
N ILE A 3 -21.89 33.74 23.06
CA ILE A 3 -20.59 33.09 23.05
C ILE A 3 -20.86 31.59 22.92
N MET A 4 -20.61 31.04 21.73
CA MET A 4 -20.56 29.60 21.51
C MET A 4 -19.41 29.09 22.36
N SER A 5 -19.75 28.63 23.57
CA SER A 5 -18.88 27.83 24.40
C SER A 5 -18.30 26.71 23.56
N GLU A 6 -16.97 26.66 23.56
CA GLU A 6 -16.08 25.65 23.03
C GLU A 6 -16.76 24.29 22.75
N TYR A 7 -16.97 23.99 21.46
CA TYR A 7 -17.04 22.62 20.98
C TYR A 7 -15.64 21.99 21.18
N SER A 8 -15.37 21.52 22.40
CA SER A 8 -14.09 20.94 22.83
C SER A 8 -13.80 19.54 22.24
N GLY A 9 -14.48 19.11 21.17
CA GLY A 9 -14.40 17.75 20.60
C GLY A 9 -13.73 17.60 19.23
N THR A 10 -13.33 18.69 18.56
CA THR A 10 -12.95 18.66 17.11
C THR A 10 -11.51 19.06 16.79
N LYS A 11 -10.59 19.07 17.76
CA LYS A 11 -9.16 19.12 17.42
C LYS A 11 -8.73 17.75 16.89
N ARG A 12 -8.64 17.62 15.56
CA ARG A 12 -8.10 16.44 14.86
C ARG A 12 -6.85 16.87 14.11
N SER A 13 -5.77 16.13 14.28
CA SER A 13 -4.47 16.36 13.64
C SER A 13 -4.17 15.27 12.62
N GLY A 14 -3.15 15.51 11.79
CA GLY A 14 -2.67 14.56 10.81
C GLY A 14 -3.75 14.12 9.82
N ILE A 15 -3.64 12.87 9.36
CA ILE A 15 -4.50 12.34 8.29
C ILE A 15 -5.97 12.20 8.72
N GLN A 16 -6.25 12.07 10.02
CA GLN A 16 -7.62 11.97 10.56
C GLN A 16 -8.43 13.26 10.37
N ALA A 17 -7.76 14.41 10.28
CA ALA A 17 -8.41 15.66 9.96
C ALA A 17 -9.12 15.59 8.60
N LEU A 18 -8.52 14.93 7.60
CA LEU A 18 -9.10 14.79 6.26
C LEU A 18 -10.37 13.93 6.24
N TYR A 19 -10.44 12.89 7.09
CA TYR A 19 -11.65 12.08 7.29
C TYR A 19 -12.75 12.79 8.09
N THR A 20 -12.37 13.70 8.96
CA THR A 20 -13.31 14.44 9.80
C THR A 20 -13.93 15.58 9.00
N PHE A 21 -13.10 16.38 8.34
CA PHE A 21 -13.48 17.55 7.56
C PHE A 21 -13.64 17.24 6.07
N THR A 22 -14.11 16.04 5.76
CA THR A 22 -14.41 15.64 4.38
C THR A 22 -15.51 16.54 3.80
N PRO A 23 -15.29 17.20 2.65
CA PRO A 23 -16.34 17.90 1.93
C PRO A 23 -17.60 17.04 1.72
N PHE A 24 -18.77 17.67 1.76
CA PHE A 24 -20.09 17.04 1.65
C PHE A 24 -20.47 16.03 2.75
N LYS A 25 -19.59 15.77 3.73
CA LYS A 25 -19.94 15.00 4.93
C LYS A 25 -20.70 15.90 5.91
N LEU A 26 -21.75 15.35 6.52
CA LEU A 26 -22.42 16.02 7.63
C LEU A 26 -21.48 16.15 8.82
N LEU A 27 -21.21 17.38 9.25
CA LEU A 27 -20.49 17.65 10.50
C LEU A 27 -21.42 17.56 11.71
N PHE A 28 -22.64 18.05 11.55
CA PHE A 28 -23.73 17.96 12.51
C PHE A 28 -25.08 18.02 11.76
N GLY A 29 -26.14 17.52 12.41
CA GLY A 29 -27.49 17.46 11.85
C GLY A 29 -28.55 17.22 12.93
N LYS A 30 -29.75 17.76 12.70
CA LYS A 30 -31.08 17.44 13.30
C LYS A 30 -32.07 18.57 13.00
N ASN A 31 -31.77 19.76 13.54
CA ASN A 31 -32.55 20.99 13.31
C ASN A 31 -31.83 21.96 12.34
N GLU A 32 -30.49 21.89 12.33
CA GLU A 32 -29.61 22.59 11.40
C GLU A 32 -28.58 21.59 10.90
N TYR A 33 -28.23 21.68 9.62
CA TYR A 33 -27.27 20.78 8.98
C TYR A 33 -26.02 21.56 8.57
N GLY A 34 -24.86 21.09 9.03
CA GLY A 34 -23.56 21.67 8.70
C GLY A 34 -22.78 20.81 7.71
N LEU A 35 -22.40 21.37 6.55
CA LEU A 35 -21.56 20.69 5.55
C LEU A 35 -20.42 21.60 5.09
N ILE A 36 -19.27 21.02 4.79
CA ILE A 36 -18.21 21.71 4.05
C ILE A 36 -18.52 21.54 2.56
N LEU A 37 -18.85 22.64 1.89
CA LEU A 37 -19.04 22.66 0.44
C LEU A 37 -17.78 23.22 -0.21
N VAL A 38 -17.33 22.66 -1.32
CA VAL A 38 -16.09 23.07 -2.01
C VAL A 38 -16.34 23.18 -3.51
N PRO A 39 -15.61 24.04 -4.25
CA PRO A 39 -15.66 24.03 -5.70
C PRO A 39 -15.23 22.67 -6.27
N ILE A 40 -15.99 22.11 -7.22
CA ILE A 40 -15.74 20.78 -7.81
C ILE A 40 -15.45 20.85 -9.31
N VAL A 41 -14.74 19.87 -9.85
CA VAL A 41 -14.43 19.79 -11.28
C VAL A 41 -15.72 19.49 -12.07
N TYR A 42 -15.81 20.02 -13.28
CA TYR A 42 -16.90 19.81 -14.24
C TYR A 42 -18.28 20.36 -13.86
N ASN A 43 -18.46 20.96 -12.68
CA ASN A 43 -19.71 21.59 -12.28
C ASN A 43 -19.50 23.08 -11.95
N ASP A 44 -20.54 23.86 -12.23
CA ASP A 44 -20.67 25.24 -11.78
C ASP A 44 -21.68 25.30 -10.62
N THR A 45 -21.53 26.30 -9.76
CA THR A 45 -22.39 26.54 -8.60
C THR A 45 -23.14 27.85 -8.77
N ASN A 46 -24.37 27.90 -8.25
CA ASN A 46 -25.16 29.14 -8.23
C ASN A 46 -24.64 30.17 -7.21
N GLU A 47 -23.78 29.77 -6.28
CA GLU A 47 -23.14 30.63 -5.29
C GLU A 47 -21.62 30.52 -5.36
N ASN A 48 -20.90 31.56 -4.95
CA ASN A 48 -19.45 31.52 -4.81
C ASN A 48 -19.07 30.85 -3.48
N ILE A 49 -18.42 29.69 -3.57
CA ILE A 49 -18.14 28.87 -2.39
C ILE A 49 -16.85 29.33 -1.70
N ASN A 50 -17.00 30.07 -0.59
CA ASN A 50 -15.89 30.36 0.31
C ASN A 50 -15.94 29.44 1.55
N TRP A 51 -15.11 28.40 1.57
CA TRP A 51 -15.16 27.34 2.58
C TRP A 51 -13.98 27.33 3.55
N ASN A 52 -12.92 28.09 3.24
CA ASN A 52 -11.68 28.09 4.02
C ASN A 52 -11.03 29.46 4.11
N VAL A 53 -10.21 29.61 5.14
CA VAL A 53 -9.14 30.60 5.21
C VAL A 53 -7.86 29.85 5.58
N GLY A 54 -6.81 29.94 4.78
CA GLY A 54 -5.63 29.10 4.99
C GLY A 54 -4.48 29.39 4.03
N ILE A 55 -3.44 28.57 4.15
CA ILE A 55 -2.27 28.61 3.28
C ILE A 55 -2.56 27.72 2.08
N ALA A 56 -2.47 28.28 0.87
CA ALA A 56 -2.49 27.51 -0.35
C ALA A 56 -1.07 27.06 -0.69
N ASP A 57 -0.92 25.78 -1.00
CA ASP A 57 0.30 25.17 -1.46
C ASP A 57 -0.01 24.40 -2.75
N ILE A 58 1.01 24.08 -3.53
CA ILE A 58 0.88 23.38 -4.80
C ILE A 58 1.58 22.05 -4.68
N PHE A 59 0.83 20.98 -4.91
CA PHE A 59 1.36 19.63 -4.89
C PHE A 59 1.32 19.05 -6.30
N HIS A 60 2.47 18.55 -6.73
CA HIS A 60 2.53 17.77 -7.95
C HIS A 60 1.92 16.39 -7.68
N ALA A 61 0.79 16.10 -8.31
CA ALA A 61 0.10 14.82 -8.19
C ALA A 61 0.26 14.04 -9.50
N PRO A 62 1.14 13.01 -9.55
CA PRO A 62 1.44 12.28 -10.79
C PRO A 62 0.18 11.73 -11.50
N TYR A 63 -0.83 11.31 -10.72
CA TYR A 63 -2.08 10.80 -11.25
C TYR A 63 -2.87 11.84 -12.06
N TYR A 64 -2.89 13.11 -11.63
CA TYR A 64 -3.64 14.17 -12.31
C TYR A 64 -2.85 14.81 -13.45
N LYS A 65 -1.57 14.48 -13.61
CA LYS A 65 -0.64 15.10 -14.58
C LYS A 65 -0.73 16.64 -14.58
N ARG A 66 -1.03 17.22 -13.42
CA ARG A 66 -1.15 18.65 -13.19
C ARG A 66 -0.85 18.96 -11.74
N ASP A 67 -0.48 20.21 -11.52
CA ASP A 67 -0.36 20.78 -10.20
C ASP A 67 -1.74 20.93 -9.57
N PHE A 68 -1.89 20.38 -8.37
CA PHE A 68 -3.13 20.40 -7.61
C PHE A 68 -2.95 21.38 -6.46
N LYS A 69 -3.77 22.44 -6.46
CA LYS A 69 -3.79 23.41 -5.37
C LYS A 69 -4.43 22.76 -4.15
N VAL A 70 -3.70 22.74 -3.06
CA VAL A 70 -4.16 22.18 -1.79
C VAL A 70 -4.11 23.29 -0.76
N VAL A 71 -5.19 23.39 -0.01
CA VAL A 71 -5.33 24.35 1.06
C VAL A 71 -5.07 23.63 2.38
N LEU A 72 -4.16 24.17 3.18
CA LEU A 72 -4.09 23.92 4.62
C LEU A 72 -5.00 24.92 5.33
N PRO A 73 -6.23 24.55 5.71
CA PRO A 73 -7.15 25.49 6.34
C PRO A 73 -6.66 25.83 7.74
N LYS A 74 -6.53 27.12 8.03
CA LYS A 74 -6.43 27.65 9.40
C LYS A 74 -7.80 27.65 10.06
N GLU A 75 -8.84 27.91 9.27
CA GLU A 75 -10.24 27.90 9.66
C GLU A 75 -11.07 27.21 8.57
N ILE A 76 -12.02 26.36 8.97
CA ILE A 76 -12.99 25.72 8.09
C ILE A 76 -14.37 26.30 8.40
N ARG A 77 -15.03 26.86 7.38
CA ARG A 77 -16.37 27.46 7.51
C ARG A 77 -17.42 26.54 6.90
N PRO A 78 -18.18 25.79 7.71
CA PRO A 78 -19.26 24.98 7.19
C PRO A 78 -20.42 25.85 6.72
N TYR A 79 -21.09 25.42 5.65
CA TYR A 79 -22.39 25.93 5.26
C TYR A 79 -23.43 25.38 6.21
N ILE A 80 -24.21 26.27 6.81
CA ILE A 80 -25.28 25.93 7.74
C ILE A 80 -26.62 26.03 7.00
N PHE A 81 -27.34 24.91 6.94
CA PHE A 81 -28.66 24.80 6.36
C PHE A 81 -29.68 24.61 7.49
N ALA A 82 -30.39 25.68 7.82
CA ALA A 82 -31.49 25.70 8.78
C ALA A 82 -32.81 25.98 8.06
N SER A 83 -33.94 25.64 8.67
CA SER A 83 -35.27 25.95 8.12
C SER A 83 -35.49 27.46 7.92
N SER A 84 -34.83 28.29 8.73
CA SER A 84 -34.81 29.75 8.64
C SER A 84 -33.75 30.31 7.68
N SER A 85 -32.79 29.49 7.26
CA SER A 85 -31.70 29.92 6.38
C SER A 85 -32.13 29.97 4.92
N ARG A 86 -31.63 30.96 4.18
CA ARG A 86 -31.81 31.07 2.72
C ARG A 86 -30.75 30.32 1.91
N ASN A 87 -29.79 29.66 2.57
CA ASN A 87 -28.69 28.98 1.90
C ASN A 87 -29.21 27.86 1.00
N ASP A 88 -28.85 27.91 -0.28
CA ASP A 88 -29.28 26.95 -1.29
C ASP A 88 -28.21 26.81 -2.36
N VAL A 89 -27.36 25.80 -2.21
CA VAL A 89 -26.22 25.58 -3.10
C VAL A 89 -26.53 24.45 -4.06
N GLU A 90 -26.62 24.76 -5.36
CA GLU A 90 -26.82 23.79 -6.43
C GLU A 90 -25.53 23.66 -7.26
N TYR A 91 -24.98 22.46 -7.30
CA TYR A 91 -23.96 22.05 -8.25
C TYR A 91 -24.63 21.49 -9.49
N ARG A 92 -24.29 22.03 -10.66
CA ARG A 92 -24.79 21.55 -11.94
C ARG A 92 -23.66 21.33 -12.92
N ASN A 93 -23.64 20.18 -13.57
CA ASN A 93 -22.60 19.85 -14.54
C ASN A 93 -22.58 20.88 -15.67
N THR A 94 -21.38 21.37 -15.98
CA THR A 94 -21.11 22.38 -17.01
C THR A 94 -21.64 21.97 -18.38
N SER A 95 -21.62 20.68 -18.73
CA SER A 95 -22.16 20.19 -20.00
C SER A 95 -23.68 20.38 -20.07
N LEU A 96 -24.41 20.20 -18.97
CA LEU A 96 -25.86 20.44 -18.93
C LEU A 96 -26.23 21.91 -19.12
N LEU A 97 -25.32 22.81 -18.74
CA LEU A 97 -25.46 24.27 -18.81
C LEU A 97 -25.04 24.85 -20.16
N ARG A 98 -23.90 24.38 -20.70
CA ARG A 98 -23.21 25.00 -21.84
C ARG A 98 -23.50 24.33 -23.18
N ASP A 99 -23.95 23.08 -23.16
CA ASP A 99 -24.28 22.31 -24.37
C ASP A 99 -25.79 22.02 -24.43
N PRO A 100 -26.55 22.75 -25.26
CA PRO A 100 -27.98 22.51 -25.46
C PRO A 100 -28.28 21.11 -26.01
N SER A 101 -27.34 20.51 -26.75
CA SER A 101 -27.46 19.18 -27.34
C SER A 101 -27.06 18.06 -26.39
N TYR A 102 -26.66 18.39 -25.16
CA TYR A 102 -26.22 17.40 -24.19
C TYR A 102 -27.38 16.50 -23.76
N ILE A 103 -27.32 15.24 -24.20
CA ILE A 103 -28.27 14.20 -23.82
C ILE A 103 -27.57 13.16 -22.96
N ILE A 104 -28.25 12.67 -21.92
CA ILE A 104 -27.77 11.61 -21.02
C ILE A 104 -28.21 10.26 -21.58
N ASP A 105 -27.23 9.38 -21.83
CA ASP A 105 -27.42 8.01 -22.30
C ASP A 105 -26.83 6.99 -21.31
N LYS A 106 -26.87 5.70 -21.68
CA LYS A 106 -26.33 4.61 -20.85
C LYS A 106 -24.83 4.76 -20.57
N GLU A 107 -24.05 5.26 -21.51
CA GLU A 107 -22.60 5.42 -21.36
C GLU A 107 -22.29 6.55 -20.37
N LYS A 108 -22.96 7.70 -20.49
CA LYS A 108 -22.81 8.80 -19.52
C LYS A 108 -23.31 8.39 -18.14
N ALA A 109 -24.41 7.63 -18.08
CA ALA A 109 -24.97 7.15 -16.83
C ALA A 109 -24.15 6.04 -16.16
N SER A 110 -23.26 5.34 -16.87
CA SER A 110 -22.38 4.34 -16.26
C SER A 110 -21.23 4.99 -15.47
N LYS A 111 -20.84 6.22 -15.80
CA LYS A 111 -19.76 6.96 -15.10
C LYS A 111 -20.17 7.33 -13.67
N PRO A 112 -19.29 7.27 -12.66
CA PRO A 112 -19.64 7.47 -11.25
C PRO A 112 -19.85 8.95 -10.86
N PHE A 113 -19.94 9.87 -11.84
CA PHE A 113 -19.98 11.30 -11.59
C PHE A 113 -21.43 11.82 -11.56
N PRO A 114 -21.89 12.41 -10.45
CA PRO A 114 -23.21 13.02 -10.40
C PRO A 114 -23.27 14.28 -11.26
N LEU A 115 -24.42 14.52 -11.91
CA LEU A 115 -24.64 15.69 -12.75
C LEU A 115 -25.27 16.85 -11.99
N ILE A 116 -26.08 16.55 -10.98
CA ILE A 116 -26.73 17.55 -10.12
C ILE A 116 -26.62 17.14 -8.65
N ALA A 117 -26.29 18.11 -7.80
CA ALA A 117 -26.40 18.00 -6.35
C ALA A 117 -26.87 19.34 -5.78
N ARG A 118 -28.02 19.37 -5.10
CA ARG A 118 -28.57 20.59 -4.48
C ARG A 118 -28.68 20.42 -2.97
N TYR A 119 -28.04 21.33 -2.25
CA TYR A 119 -27.98 21.36 -0.80
C TYR A 119 -28.77 22.57 -0.28
N ASN A 120 -29.91 22.28 0.35
CA ASN A 120 -30.67 23.21 1.16
C ASN A 120 -31.34 22.41 2.29
N HIS A 121 -31.97 23.11 3.25
CA HIS A 121 -32.60 22.43 4.39
C HIS A 121 -33.63 21.37 3.94
N THR A 122 -34.42 21.66 2.90
CA THR A 122 -35.43 20.71 2.38
C THR A 122 -34.80 19.49 1.72
N SER A 123 -33.73 19.65 0.94
CA SER A 123 -33.08 18.51 0.29
C SER A 123 -32.31 17.64 1.28
N LEU A 124 -31.79 18.22 2.37
CA LEU A 124 -31.10 17.47 3.42
C LEU A 124 -32.08 16.68 4.31
N THR A 125 -33.28 17.20 4.55
CA THR A 125 -34.33 16.55 5.35
C THR A 125 -35.19 15.58 4.55
N ASN A 126 -35.61 15.97 3.35
CA ASN A 126 -36.54 15.25 2.48
C ASN A 126 -35.98 15.18 1.05
N GLY A 127 -34.80 14.60 0.92
CA GLY A 127 -34.04 14.55 -0.32
C GLY A 127 -34.57 13.55 -1.33
N TYR A 128 -34.53 13.94 -2.60
CA TYR A 128 -34.79 13.07 -3.73
C TYR A 128 -33.49 12.81 -4.50
N TYR A 129 -33.36 11.61 -5.07
CA TYR A 129 -32.13 11.14 -5.70
C TYR A 129 -32.43 10.22 -6.88
N CYS A 130 -31.44 10.00 -7.74
CA CYS A 130 -31.55 9.09 -8.88
C CYS A 130 -30.85 7.76 -8.59
N LYS A 131 -31.49 6.62 -8.88
CA LYS A 131 -30.90 5.27 -8.72
C LYS A 131 -29.67 5.03 -9.61
N TYR A 132 -29.56 5.73 -10.74
CA TYR A 132 -28.35 5.77 -11.56
C TYR A 132 -27.28 6.75 -11.04
N GLY A 133 -27.55 7.54 -10.00
CA GLY A 133 -26.60 8.50 -9.43
C GLY A 133 -26.36 9.77 -10.22
N LEU A 134 -27.22 10.06 -11.20
CA LEU A 134 -27.14 11.30 -11.98
C LEU A 134 -27.56 12.52 -11.15
N VAL A 135 -28.51 12.33 -10.23
CA VAL A 135 -28.91 13.31 -9.21
C VAL A 135 -28.50 12.75 -7.86
N LEU A 136 -27.49 13.36 -7.24
CA LEU A 136 -27.00 12.98 -5.92
C LEU A 136 -28.00 13.37 -4.83
N LEU A 137 -28.54 14.59 -4.93
CA LEU A 137 -29.50 15.12 -3.96
C LEU A 137 -30.30 16.27 -4.58
N HIS A 138 -31.61 16.34 -4.32
CA HIS A 138 -32.46 17.46 -4.72
C HIS A 138 -33.67 17.61 -3.79
N SER A 139 -34.26 18.82 -3.74
CA SER A 139 -35.49 19.10 -2.97
C SER A 139 -36.80 18.90 -3.75
N ARG A 140 -36.74 18.53 -5.05
CA ARG A 140 -37.92 18.46 -5.92
C ARG A 140 -38.32 17.01 -6.13
N LYS A 141 -39.62 16.73 -6.02
CA LYS A 141 -40.20 15.40 -6.27
C LYS A 141 -40.11 14.97 -7.74
N GLN A 142 -40.11 15.91 -8.68
CA GLN A 142 -39.93 15.63 -10.10
C GLN A 142 -38.44 15.63 -10.47
N CYS A 143 -38.03 14.67 -11.31
CA CYS A 143 -36.64 14.51 -11.73
C CYS A 143 -36.18 15.72 -12.57
N PRO A 144 -35.15 16.48 -12.14
CA PRO A 144 -34.67 17.66 -12.86
C PRO A 144 -33.94 17.35 -14.18
N LEU A 145 -33.70 16.07 -14.47
CA LEU A 145 -33.01 15.61 -15.68
C LEU A 145 -33.94 14.91 -16.68
N ALA A 146 -35.25 14.84 -16.40
CA ALA A 146 -36.21 14.05 -17.18
C ALA A 146 -36.18 14.38 -18.69
N GLU A 147 -36.17 15.67 -19.04
CA GLU A 147 -36.20 16.13 -20.43
C GLU A 147 -34.93 15.81 -21.23
N LYS A 148 -33.79 15.68 -20.54
CA LYS A 148 -32.47 15.45 -21.17
C LYS A 148 -31.98 14.01 -21.01
N CYS A 149 -32.80 13.09 -20.49
CA CYS A 149 -32.36 11.74 -20.12
C CYS A 149 -33.03 10.66 -20.98
N LYS A 150 -32.25 9.96 -21.81
CA LYS A 150 -32.71 8.78 -22.59
C LYS A 150 -33.05 7.57 -21.72
N LEU A 151 -32.68 7.58 -20.44
CA LEU A 151 -33.03 6.54 -19.46
C LEU A 151 -34.34 6.85 -18.72
N PHE A 152 -35.01 7.95 -19.05
CA PHE A 152 -36.27 8.30 -18.41
C PHE A 152 -37.36 7.29 -18.82
N GLU A 153 -37.83 6.51 -17.85
CA GLU A 153 -38.99 5.65 -17.97
C GLU A 153 -40.07 6.17 -17.03
N ARG A 154 -41.30 6.31 -17.54
CA ARG A 154 -42.44 6.75 -16.73
C ARG A 154 -42.88 5.62 -15.79
N ASP A 155 -43.10 5.95 -14.53
CA ASP A 155 -43.82 5.09 -13.59
C ASP A 155 -45.35 5.23 -13.75
N GLU A 156 -46.11 4.44 -13.00
CA GLU A 156 -47.58 4.44 -12.99
C GLU A 156 -48.18 5.81 -12.61
N ASN A 157 -47.41 6.66 -11.92
CA ASN A 157 -47.80 8.00 -11.51
C ASN A 157 -47.27 9.10 -12.45
N GLY A 158 -46.69 8.73 -13.60
CA GLY A 158 -46.12 9.65 -14.58
C GLY A 158 -44.77 10.29 -14.16
N GLY A 159 -44.19 9.86 -13.04
CA GLY A 159 -42.86 10.23 -12.57
C GLY A 159 -41.74 9.41 -13.22
N CYS A 160 -40.48 9.69 -12.87
CA CYS A 160 -39.35 8.88 -13.33
C CYS A 160 -39.21 7.65 -12.45
N LYS A 161 -39.32 6.45 -13.03
CA LYS A 161 -39.13 5.16 -12.34
C LYS A 161 -37.82 5.03 -11.57
N TYR A 162 -36.78 5.76 -11.98
CA TYR A 162 -35.44 5.72 -11.39
C TYR A 162 -35.14 6.90 -10.46
N TYR A 163 -36.13 7.73 -10.13
CA TYR A 163 -36.00 8.89 -9.26
C TYR A 163 -36.85 8.67 -8.02
N ASP A 164 -36.20 8.63 -6.86
CA ASP A 164 -36.79 8.12 -5.63
C ASP A 164 -36.60 9.12 -4.47
N GLY A 165 -37.33 8.90 -3.38
CA GLY A 165 -37.42 9.78 -2.21
C GLY A 165 -38.86 10.09 -1.79
N PRO A 166 -39.08 10.93 -0.76
CA PRO A 166 -38.05 11.66 -0.01
C PRO A 166 -37.31 10.76 0.99
N MET A 167 -36.00 10.99 1.14
CA MET A 167 -35.18 10.37 2.17
C MET A 167 -34.17 11.37 2.76
N PRO A 168 -33.94 11.37 4.08
CA PRO A 168 -32.92 12.23 4.69
C PRO A 168 -31.52 11.92 4.15
N TYR A 169 -30.69 12.95 3.98
CA TYR A 169 -29.33 12.81 3.47
C TYR A 169 -28.47 11.86 4.30
N GLU A 170 -28.65 11.88 5.62
CA GLU A 170 -27.99 10.98 6.57
C GLU A 170 -28.28 9.49 6.30
N ARG A 171 -29.38 9.14 5.64
CA ARG A 171 -29.75 7.77 5.28
C ARG A 171 -29.32 7.37 3.88
N LEU A 172 -28.98 8.34 3.02
CA LEU A 172 -28.56 8.07 1.65
C LEU A 172 -27.13 7.53 1.58
N TYR A 173 -26.18 8.26 2.17
CA TYR A 173 -24.76 8.06 1.87
C TYR A 173 -23.89 7.91 3.10
N THR A 174 -22.89 7.03 3.01
CA THR A 174 -21.67 7.11 3.81
C THR A 174 -20.62 7.85 2.99
N VAL A 175 -20.08 8.94 3.53
CA VAL A 175 -19.23 9.89 2.81
C VAL A 175 -17.79 9.79 3.30
N PHE A 176 -16.85 9.57 2.38
CA PHE A 176 -15.42 9.43 2.66
C PHE A 176 -14.57 10.32 1.76
N PRO A 177 -13.42 10.80 2.25
CA PRO A 177 -12.46 11.46 1.39
C PRO A 177 -11.70 10.41 0.59
N HIS A 178 -11.44 10.69 -0.68
CA HIS A 178 -10.27 10.15 -1.33
C HIS A 178 -9.05 10.93 -0.80
N ILE A 179 -7.99 10.23 -0.38
CA ILE A 179 -6.78 10.83 0.19
C ILE A 179 -5.59 10.37 -0.63
N VAL A 180 -4.88 11.34 -1.21
CA VAL A 180 -3.57 11.14 -1.81
C VAL A 180 -2.52 11.46 -0.77
N ARG A 181 -1.50 10.60 -0.66
CA ARG A 181 -0.35 10.84 0.22
C ARG A 181 0.96 10.50 -0.45
N ARG A 182 2.01 11.22 -0.09
CA ARG A 182 3.38 10.99 -0.52
C ARG A 182 4.30 11.19 0.67
N VAL A 183 5.29 10.31 0.80
CA VAL A 183 6.39 10.48 1.75
C VAL A 183 7.67 10.55 0.94
N ARG A 184 8.56 11.46 1.32
CA ARG A 184 9.91 11.58 0.75
C ARG A 184 10.89 11.93 1.85
N GLU A 185 12.16 11.61 1.61
CA GLU A 185 13.25 12.06 2.47
C GLU A 185 13.53 13.54 2.23
N GLY A 186 13.72 14.31 3.31
CA GLY A 186 14.08 15.72 3.27
C GLY A 186 15.57 15.93 3.56
N GLY A 187 16.21 16.83 2.81
CA GLY A 187 17.61 17.20 2.97
C GLY A 187 18.58 16.28 2.21
N ILE A 188 19.66 16.86 1.70
CA ILE A 188 20.78 16.15 1.05
C ILE A 188 21.91 16.02 2.09
N GLY A 189 22.54 14.84 2.20
CA GLY A 189 23.83 14.69 2.89
C GLY A 189 23.81 14.41 4.41
N ASN A 190 22.69 14.02 5.01
CA ASN A 190 22.70 13.59 6.41
C ASN A 190 23.08 12.10 6.51
N ARG A 191 24.10 11.78 7.32
CA ARG A 191 24.47 10.40 7.65
C ARG A 191 23.26 9.68 8.27
N LYS A 192 22.70 8.70 7.56
CA LYS A 192 21.51 7.97 8.00
C LYS A 192 21.89 6.97 9.09
N MET A 193 21.04 6.84 10.09
CA MET A 193 21.20 5.82 11.12
C MET A 193 20.64 4.50 10.58
N ILE A 194 21.51 3.57 10.21
CA ILE A 194 21.12 2.22 9.82
C ILE A 194 20.87 1.41 11.09
N SER A 195 19.63 0.96 11.25
CA SER A 195 19.21 0.20 12.42
C SER A 195 19.60 -1.28 12.31
N ALA A 196 19.51 -1.85 11.09
CA ALA A 196 19.85 -3.25 10.79
C ALA A 196 20.01 -3.48 9.27
N LEU A 197 20.76 -4.53 8.89
CA LEU A 197 20.72 -5.13 7.55
C LEU A 197 19.82 -6.36 7.57
N ILE A 198 18.86 -6.45 6.66
CA ILE A 198 17.93 -7.58 6.58
C ILE A 198 18.64 -8.71 5.84
N ILE A 199 18.97 -9.78 6.55
CA ILE A 199 19.62 -10.96 5.99
C ILE A 199 18.62 -12.11 5.90
N VAL A 200 18.62 -12.79 4.75
CA VAL A 200 17.84 -14.01 4.54
C VAL A 200 18.74 -15.14 4.05
N LYS A 201 18.34 -16.37 4.38
CA LYS A 201 19.01 -17.59 3.92
C LYS A 201 18.17 -18.29 2.86
N THR A 202 18.65 -18.28 1.62
CA THR A 202 18.04 -19.02 0.51
C THR A 202 18.95 -20.18 0.14
N ARG A 203 18.51 -21.44 0.32
CA ARG A 203 19.32 -22.65 -0.01
C ARG A 203 20.72 -22.67 0.66
N ASN A 204 20.80 -22.32 1.94
CA ASN A 204 22.07 -22.16 2.69
C ASN A 204 23.01 -21.05 2.18
N ILE A 205 22.51 -20.20 1.29
CA ILE A 205 23.21 -19.01 0.83
C ILE A 205 22.63 -17.80 1.56
N GLU A 206 23.49 -17.05 2.23
CA GLU A 206 23.10 -15.78 2.83
C GLU A 206 23.06 -14.68 1.76
N ARG A 207 22.04 -13.84 1.86
CA ARG A 207 21.81 -12.69 0.99
C ARG A 207 21.40 -11.48 1.84
N ILE A 208 21.84 -10.29 1.44
CA ILE A 208 21.41 -9.05 2.08
C ILE A 208 20.20 -8.53 1.29
N LEU A 209 19.01 -8.77 1.86
CA LEU A 209 17.74 -8.44 1.25
C LEU A 209 17.47 -6.93 1.24
N GLY A 210 17.97 -6.21 2.24
CA GLY A 210 17.63 -4.81 2.46
C GLY A 210 18.27 -4.22 3.71
N LYS A 211 17.86 -2.99 4.03
CA LYS A 211 18.29 -2.26 5.24
C LYS A 211 17.09 -1.57 5.89
N ILE A 212 17.16 -1.44 7.21
CA ILE A 212 16.24 -0.64 8.02
C ILE A 212 16.99 0.61 8.45
N GLU A 213 16.40 1.77 8.21
CA GLU A 213 16.95 3.08 8.53
C GLU A 213 15.96 3.88 9.37
N PHE A 214 16.49 4.80 10.17
CA PHE A 214 15.71 5.84 10.82
C PHE A 214 16.04 7.21 10.24
N SER A 215 15.01 8.03 10.02
CA SER A 215 15.13 9.42 9.62
C SER A 215 14.20 10.30 10.44
N ASP A 216 14.69 11.46 10.86
CA ASP A 216 13.92 12.55 11.48
C ASP A 216 13.66 13.71 10.50
N LYS A 217 13.99 13.51 9.21
CA LYS A 217 13.86 14.49 8.13
C LYS A 217 12.83 14.12 7.10
N LEU A 218 11.92 13.20 7.37
CA LEU A 218 10.89 12.84 6.40
C LEU A 218 9.91 13.99 6.19
N ILE A 219 9.48 14.12 4.94
CA ILE A 219 8.44 15.05 4.50
C ILE A 219 7.24 14.22 4.06
N MET A 220 6.09 14.49 4.65
CA MET A 220 4.82 13.89 4.26
C MET A 220 3.90 14.96 3.67
N GLU A 221 3.33 14.63 2.53
CA GLU A 221 2.32 15.42 1.85
C GLU A 221 1.04 14.58 1.82
N ALA A 222 -0.07 15.11 2.34
CA ALA A 222 -1.35 14.42 2.28
C ALA A 222 -2.50 15.39 2.03
N PHE A 223 -3.37 15.04 1.10
CA PHE A 223 -4.51 15.87 0.75
C PHE A 223 -5.69 15.05 0.24
N SER A 224 -6.89 15.57 0.46
CA SER A 224 -8.10 15.09 -0.18
C SER A 224 -8.39 15.90 -1.43
N ASP A 225 -8.63 15.17 -2.51
CA ASP A 225 -8.85 15.64 -3.88
C ASP A 225 -10.25 15.29 -4.41
N ALA A 226 -10.96 14.38 -3.74
CA ALA A 226 -12.31 13.99 -4.07
C ALA A 226 -13.09 13.47 -2.86
N THR A 227 -14.41 13.52 -2.96
CA THR A 227 -15.35 12.86 -2.05
C THR A 227 -15.96 11.64 -2.73
N ILE A 228 -16.01 10.53 -1.99
CA ILE A 228 -16.64 9.28 -2.39
C ILE A 228 -17.92 9.09 -1.59
N PHE A 229 -19.03 8.81 -2.27
CA PHE A 229 -20.33 8.54 -1.67
C PHE A 229 -20.67 7.08 -1.89
N TYR A 230 -20.76 6.30 -0.80
CA TYR A 230 -21.28 4.94 -0.83
C TYR A 230 -22.74 4.94 -0.39
N ALA A 231 -23.62 4.29 -1.16
CA ALA A 231 -25.00 4.10 -0.75
C ALA A 231 -25.06 3.28 0.55
N LYS A 232 -25.87 3.70 1.52
CA LYS A 232 -26.02 2.98 2.80
C LYS A 232 -26.77 1.66 2.69
N ALA A 233 -27.53 1.48 1.62
CA ALA A 233 -28.22 0.23 1.30
C ALA A 233 -28.08 -0.08 -0.19
N ALA A 234 -27.96 -1.37 -0.51
CA ALA A 234 -27.63 -1.87 -1.85
C ALA A 234 -28.72 -1.61 -2.89
N ASP A 235 -29.96 -1.37 -2.46
CA ASP A 235 -31.13 -1.11 -3.31
C ASP A 235 -31.35 0.38 -3.60
N LEU A 236 -30.61 1.28 -2.95
CA LEU A 236 -30.69 2.72 -3.21
C LEU A 236 -30.15 3.06 -4.61
N MET A 237 -29.06 2.42 -5.03
CA MET A 237 -28.35 2.80 -6.25
C MET A 237 -27.85 1.60 -7.02
N TYR A 238 -27.83 1.72 -8.35
CA TYR A 238 -27.22 0.72 -9.23
C TYR A 238 -25.69 0.80 -9.25
N LYS A 239 -25.11 1.85 -8.68
CA LYS A 239 -23.66 2.06 -8.59
C LYS A 239 -23.17 1.78 -7.19
N ASP A 240 -22.00 1.15 -7.09
CA ASP A 240 -21.34 0.87 -5.81
C ASP A 240 -20.94 2.16 -5.08
N PHE A 241 -20.55 3.19 -5.83
CA PHE A 241 -20.20 4.51 -5.30
C PHE A 241 -20.39 5.64 -6.33
N LEU A 242 -20.42 6.87 -5.83
CA LEU A 242 -20.31 8.09 -6.62
C LEU A 242 -19.05 8.86 -6.24
N TRP A 243 -18.50 9.60 -7.20
CA TRP A 243 -17.24 10.32 -7.07
C TRP A 243 -17.40 11.79 -7.43
N VAL A 244 -16.88 12.67 -6.58
CA VAL A 244 -16.91 14.13 -6.78
C VAL A 244 -15.51 14.70 -6.56
N SER A 245 -14.84 15.15 -7.62
CA SER A 245 -13.48 15.71 -7.56
C SER A 245 -13.49 17.20 -7.27
N TYR A 246 -12.56 17.68 -6.47
CA TYR A 246 -12.45 19.10 -6.12
C TYR A 246 -11.65 19.89 -7.16
N LYS A 247 -11.90 21.20 -7.27
CA LYS A 247 -10.98 22.12 -7.98
C LYS A 247 -9.71 22.34 -7.16
N ASP A 248 -9.89 22.61 -5.87
CA ASP A 248 -8.83 22.79 -4.87
C ASP A 248 -9.03 21.78 -3.73
N GLY A 249 -7.95 21.13 -3.28
CA GLY A 249 -7.99 20.13 -2.21
C GLY A 249 -7.88 20.68 -0.79
N ILE A 250 -8.17 19.83 0.19
CA ILE A 250 -7.88 20.08 1.61
C ILE A 250 -6.71 19.19 2.01
N GLY A 251 -5.65 19.72 2.59
CA GLY A 251 -4.48 18.92 2.90
C GLY A 251 -3.42 19.65 3.70
N PHE A 252 -2.26 19.02 3.83
CA PHE A 252 -1.14 19.53 4.58
C PHE A 252 0.19 18.95 4.07
N ARG A 253 1.27 19.70 4.34
CA ARG A 253 2.66 19.24 4.28
C ARG A 253 3.23 19.25 5.69
N LEU A 254 3.79 18.13 6.12
CA LEU A 254 4.51 17.99 7.37
C LEU A 254 5.98 17.74 7.05
N ASN A 255 6.88 18.45 7.73
CA ASN A 255 8.33 18.34 7.57
C ASN A 255 8.95 17.85 8.88
N ASN A 256 10.20 17.37 8.81
CA ASN A 256 10.96 16.88 9.96
C ASN A 256 10.19 15.80 10.74
N LEU A 257 9.62 14.84 10.01
CA LEU A 257 8.93 13.72 10.60
C LEU A 257 9.90 12.59 10.93
N ASN A 258 9.65 11.95 12.08
CA ASN A 258 10.28 10.69 12.43
C ASN A 258 9.67 9.57 11.59
N GLY A 259 10.52 8.73 11.02
CA GLY A 259 10.08 7.52 10.35
C GLY A 259 11.11 6.41 10.33
N LEU A 260 10.59 5.20 10.18
CA LEU A 260 11.36 4.01 9.84
C LEU A 260 11.26 3.82 8.32
N ILE A 261 12.40 3.63 7.69
CA ILE A 261 12.51 3.38 6.26
C ILE A 261 13.05 1.96 6.09
N ILE A 262 12.34 1.12 5.36
CA ILE A 262 12.78 -0.24 5.05
C ILE A 262 13.00 -0.30 3.56
N LYS A 263 14.27 -0.35 3.15
CA LYS A 263 14.69 -0.39 1.74
C LYS A 263 15.07 -1.81 1.37
N PHE A 264 14.55 -2.28 0.26
CA PHE A 264 14.86 -3.61 -0.26
C PHE A 264 15.68 -3.49 -1.54
N ASN A 265 16.65 -4.39 -1.69
CA ASN A 265 17.27 -4.66 -2.97
C ASN A 265 16.25 -5.42 -3.84
N ILE A 266 15.84 -4.83 -4.96
CA ILE A 266 14.79 -5.38 -5.84
C ILE A 266 15.16 -6.79 -6.30
N ASN A 267 16.38 -6.97 -6.80
CA ASN A 267 16.85 -8.25 -7.34
C ASN A 267 16.85 -9.33 -6.24
N THR A 268 17.37 -9.00 -5.06
CA THR A 268 17.46 -9.95 -3.94
C THR A 268 16.08 -10.26 -3.36
N LEU A 269 15.16 -9.29 -3.37
CA LEU A 269 13.77 -9.49 -2.95
C LEU A 269 13.03 -10.42 -3.90
N GLU A 270 13.17 -10.23 -5.21
CA GLU A 270 12.60 -11.11 -6.22
C GLU A 270 13.21 -12.52 -6.18
N ASP A 271 14.52 -12.65 -5.94
CA ASP A 271 15.18 -13.93 -5.70
C ASP A 271 14.59 -14.66 -4.48
N TYR A 272 14.41 -13.93 -3.37
CA TYR A 272 13.84 -14.48 -2.14
C TYR A 272 12.40 -14.95 -2.33
N VAL A 273 11.56 -14.14 -2.98
CA VAL A 273 10.17 -14.49 -3.27
C VAL A 273 10.09 -15.64 -4.26
N SER A 274 10.93 -15.65 -5.31
CA SER A 274 11.04 -16.76 -6.25
C SER A 274 11.42 -18.06 -5.52
N TRP A 275 12.35 -17.98 -4.57
CA TRP A 275 12.71 -19.11 -3.73
C TRP A 275 11.53 -19.58 -2.88
N LEU A 276 10.79 -18.68 -2.21
CA LEU A 276 9.58 -19.03 -1.45
C LEU A 276 8.55 -19.76 -2.32
N LEU A 277 8.25 -19.21 -3.50
CA LEU A 277 7.27 -19.78 -4.44
C LEU A 277 7.63 -21.19 -4.92
N ARG A 278 8.92 -21.49 -5.08
CA ARG A 278 9.40 -22.82 -5.50
C ARG A 278 9.43 -23.85 -4.37
N ASN A 279 9.54 -23.40 -3.11
CA ASN A 279 9.71 -24.28 -1.95
C ASN A 279 8.45 -24.39 -1.08
N ASN A 280 7.43 -23.58 -1.34
CA ASN A 280 6.18 -23.60 -0.60
C ASN A 280 4.99 -23.54 -1.57
N SER A 281 4.43 -24.70 -1.89
CA SER A 281 3.28 -24.83 -2.82
C SER A 281 2.03 -24.12 -2.30
N GLU A 282 1.86 -24.05 -0.97
CA GLU A 282 0.73 -23.35 -0.37
C GLU A 282 0.83 -21.83 -0.61
N ILE A 283 2.00 -21.23 -0.36
CA ILE A 283 2.24 -19.80 -0.67
C ILE A 283 2.02 -19.53 -2.16
N ARG A 284 2.52 -20.43 -3.03
CA ARG A 284 2.32 -20.32 -4.47
C ARG A 284 0.83 -20.30 -4.83
N ASP A 285 0.05 -21.25 -4.35
CA ASP A 285 -1.38 -21.37 -4.67
C ASP A 285 -2.17 -20.16 -4.17
N TRP A 286 -1.87 -19.67 -2.96
CA TRP A 286 -2.50 -18.46 -2.42
C TRP A 286 -2.21 -17.22 -3.25
N LEU A 287 -0.94 -16.96 -3.55
CA LEU A 287 -0.56 -15.80 -4.36
C LEU A 287 -1.10 -15.91 -5.79
N CYS A 288 -1.08 -17.10 -6.37
CA CYS A 288 -1.56 -17.35 -7.72
C CYS A 288 -3.08 -17.15 -7.84
N THR A 289 -3.85 -17.64 -6.85
CA THR A 289 -5.29 -17.41 -6.75
C THR A 289 -5.59 -15.91 -6.66
N LYS A 290 -4.95 -15.20 -5.72
CA LYS A 290 -5.15 -13.76 -5.50
C LYS A 290 -4.79 -12.96 -6.75
N MET A 291 -3.64 -13.22 -7.37
CA MET A 291 -3.17 -12.52 -8.56
C MET A 291 -4.09 -12.75 -9.76
N SER A 292 -4.41 -14.00 -10.07
CA SER A 292 -5.21 -14.36 -11.25
C SER A 292 -6.58 -13.69 -11.23
N ILE A 293 -7.23 -13.69 -10.06
CA ILE A 293 -8.54 -13.09 -9.87
C ILE A 293 -8.45 -11.57 -9.88
N TYR A 294 -7.47 -10.97 -9.20
CA TYR A 294 -7.37 -9.52 -9.07
C TYR A 294 -6.96 -8.81 -10.37
N PHE A 295 -6.10 -9.42 -11.19
CA PHE A 295 -5.60 -8.82 -12.43
C PHE A 295 -6.24 -9.33 -13.71
N ASP A 296 -7.17 -10.27 -13.65
CA ASP A 296 -7.86 -10.83 -14.82
C ASP A 296 -6.89 -11.38 -15.87
N ASN A 297 -5.84 -12.09 -15.42
CA ASN A 297 -4.84 -12.73 -16.29
C ASN A 297 -4.14 -11.80 -17.29
N LYS A 298 -4.01 -10.50 -16.98
CA LYS A 298 -3.24 -9.57 -17.82
C LYS A 298 -1.78 -9.98 -17.95
N LYS A 299 -1.21 -9.77 -19.14
CA LYS A 299 0.21 -10.09 -19.42
C LYS A 299 1.17 -9.34 -18.49
N ASN A 300 0.87 -8.08 -18.19
CA ASN A 300 1.65 -7.23 -17.29
C ASN A 300 0.76 -6.80 -16.14
N ILE A 301 1.25 -6.91 -14.91
CA ILE A 301 0.54 -6.47 -13.71
C ILE A 301 1.00 -5.06 -13.34
N THR A 302 0.05 -4.14 -13.17
CA THR A 302 0.32 -2.79 -12.66
C THR A 302 -0.76 -2.35 -11.68
N LEU A 303 -0.34 -1.65 -10.64
CA LEU A 303 -1.20 -1.01 -9.65
C LEU A 303 -1.06 0.50 -9.76
N ASN A 304 -2.14 1.22 -9.45
CA ASN A 304 -2.10 2.67 -9.35
C ASN A 304 -2.20 3.03 -7.87
N LYS A 305 -1.23 3.79 -7.36
CA LYS A 305 -1.29 4.35 -6.00
C LYS A 305 -2.51 5.27 -5.90
N PHE A 306 -3.34 5.07 -4.87
CA PHE A 306 -4.50 5.92 -4.59
C PHE A 306 -5.36 6.18 -5.84
N GLY A 307 -5.54 5.16 -6.68
CA GLY A 307 -6.37 5.27 -7.88
C GLY A 307 -7.84 5.00 -7.56
N LEU A 308 -8.74 5.51 -8.41
CA LEU A 308 -10.13 5.08 -8.59
C LEU A 308 -10.20 3.59 -8.95
N SER A 309 -9.97 2.71 -7.97
CA SER A 309 -9.92 1.28 -8.19
C SER A 309 -11.25 0.64 -7.82
N HIS A 310 -12.09 0.40 -8.82
CA HIS A 310 -13.15 -0.61 -8.72
C HIS A 310 -12.58 -2.03 -8.84
N LYS A 311 -11.24 -2.20 -8.83
CA LYS A 311 -10.61 -3.51 -9.07
C LYS A 311 -10.99 -4.52 -8.01
N GLY A 312 -11.08 -4.15 -6.74
CA GLY A 312 -11.56 -5.04 -5.68
C GLY A 312 -12.97 -5.57 -5.94
N PHE A 313 -13.92 -4.70 -6.29
CA PHE A 313 -15.29 -5.12 -6.65
C PHE A 313 -15.29 -6.01 -7.91
N ALA A 314 -14.60 -5.59 -8.97
CA ALA A 314 -14.49 -6.38 -10.19
C ALA A 314 -13.79 -7.72 -9.96
N ALA A 315 -12.84 -7.78 -9.03
CA ALA A 315 -12.17 -9.02 -8.63
C ALA A 315 -13.15 -9.95 -7.92
N MET A 316 -14.00 -9.44 -7.02
CA MET A 316 -15.07 -10.23 -6.39
C MET A 316 -16.05 -10.77 -7.43
N ASP A 317 -16.53 -9.95 -8.35
CA ASP A 317 -17.44 -10.39 -9.42
C ASP A 317 -16.80 -11.45 -10.32
N ARG A 318 -15.52 -11.27 -10.70
CA ARG A 318 -14.77 -12.30 -11.44
C ARG A 318 -14.63 -13.58 -10.63
N PHE A 319 -14.34 -13.48 -9.35
CA PHE A 319 -14.20 -14.64 -8.46
C PHE A 319 -15.50 -15.47 -8.45
N GLU A 320 -16.65 -14.81 -8.39
CA GLU A 320 -17.95 -15.49 -8.48
C GLU A 320 -18.13 -16.24 -9.80
N GLY A 321 -17.68 -15.68 -10.92
CA GLY A 321 -17.70 -16.34 -12.24
C GLY A 321 -16.72 -17.52 -12.36
N VAL A 322 -15.62 -17.49 -11.60
CA VAL A 322 -14.59 -18.54 -11.59
C VAL A 322 -15.08 -19.80 -10.86
N ILE A 323 -15.98 -19.68 -9.88
CA ILE A 323 -16.50 -20.83 -9.11
C ILE A 323 -17.01 -21.95 -10.03
N ASP A 324 -17.91 -21.63 -10.98
CA ASP A 324 -18.46 -22.66 -11.90
C ASP A 324 -17.37 -23.28 -12.77
N SER A 325 -16.40 -22.48 -13.21
CA SER A 325 -15.29 -22.97 -14.03
C SER A 325 -14.39 -23.96 -13.29
N ILE A 326 -14.21 -23.78 -11.98
CA ILE A 326 -13.44 -24.71 -11.14
C ILE A 326 -14.25 -25.98 -10.86
N ILE A 327 -15.54 -25.84 -10.52
CA ILE A 327 -16.43 -27.00 -10.31
C ILE A 327 -16.48 -27.88 -11.56
N ASP A 328 -16.62 -27.27 -12.74
CA ASP A 328 -16.67 -27.96 -14.03
C ASP A 328 -15.30 -28.50 -14.51
N GLY A 329 -14.20 -28.22 -13.78
CA GLY A 329 -12.83 -28.58 -14.21
C GLY A 329 -12.36 -27.87 -15.48
N LYS A 330 -12.97 -26.74 -15.84
CA LYS A 330 -12.67 -25.96 -17.05
C LYS A 330 -11.66 -24.85 -16.80
N PHE A 331 -11.47 -24.45 -15.55
CA PHE A 331 -10.52 -23.39 -15.21
C PHE A 331 -9.08 -23.89 -15.37
N LYS A 332 -8.27 -23.16 -16.13
CA LYS A 332 -6.84 -23.47 -16.31
C LYS A 332 -5.99 -22.41 -15.60
N GLU A 333 -5.06 -22.86 -14.77
CA GLU A 333 -4.04 -22.00 -14.14
C GLU A 333 -3.24 -21.25 -15.22
N ARG A 334 -3.02 -19.95 -15.01
CA ARG A 334 -2.21 -19.11 -15.91
C ARG A 334 -1.29 -18.14 -15.15
N CYS A 335 -0.81 -18.55 -13.98
CA CYS A 335 0.16 -17.77 -13.21
C CYS A 335 1.56 -17.91 -13.80
N LYS A 336 2.01 -16.88 -14.52
CA LYS A 336 3.40 -16.76 -14.93
C LYS A 336 4.28 -16.47 -13.71
N ASP A 337 5.39 -17.19 -13.58
CA ASP A 337 6.28 -17.08 -12.42
C ASP A 337 6.87 -15.68 -12.24
N ASP A 338 7.22 -14.97 -13.32
CA ASP A 338 7.76 -13.61 -13.23
C ASP A 338 6.74 -12.63 -12.64
N ASN A 339 5.50 -12.65 -13.15
CA ASN A 339 4.42 -11.83 -12.59
C ASN A 339 4.08 -12.24 -11.15
N LEU A 340 4.11 -13.54 -10.86
CA LEU A 340 3.84 -14.03 -9.51
C LEU A 340 4.92 -13.60 -8.52
N THR A 341 6.17 -13.50 -8.97
CA THR A 341 7.31 -13.01 -8.19
C THR A 341 7.17 -11.51 -7.91
N LEU A 342 6.93 -10.69 -8.94
CA LEU A 342 6.68 -9.26 -8.80
C LEU A 342 5.44 -8.96 -7.91
N PHE A 343 4.41 -9.80 -8.02
CA PHE A 343 3.24 -9.70 -7.16
C PHE A 343 3.60 -10.10 -5.72
N GLY A 344 4.28 -11.23 -5.52
CA GLY A 344 4.68 -11.72 -4.21
C GLY A 344 5.61 -10.76 -3.46
N SER A 345 6.52 -10.08 -4.15
CA SER A 345 7.39 -9.04 -3.56
C SER A 345 6.56 -7.86 -3.06
N PHE A 346 5.58 -7.40 -3.86
CA PHE A 346 4.66 -6.36 -3.44
C PHE A 346 3.81 -6.79 -2.24
N ILE A 347 3.26 -8.01 -2.27
CA ILE A 347 2.44 -8.57 -1.19
C ILE A 347 3.23 -8.62 0.12
N LEU A 348 4.50 -9.06 0.08
CA LEU A 348 5.37 -9.08 1.24
C LEU A 348 5.54 -7.66 1.83
N VAL A 349 5.95 -6.71 0.99
CA VAL A 349 6.22 -5.31 1.40
C VAL A 349 4.95 -4.63 1.94
N HIS A 350 3.81 -4.83 1.28
CA HIS A 350 2.53 -4.26 1.71
C HIS A 350 2.02 -4.87 3.02
N THR A 351 2.07 -6.21 3.13
CA THR A 351 1.64 -6.88 4.36
C THR A 351 2.58 -6.55 5.52
N LEU A 352 3.90 -6.44 5.28
CA LEU A 352 4.87 -6.06 6.29
C LEU A 352 4.59 -4.65 6.85
N ALA A 353 4.21 -3.69 6.00
CA ALA A 353 3.81 -2.36 6.44
C ALA A 353 2.60 -2.40 7.39
N HIS A 354 1.62 -3.26 7.11
CA HIS A 354 0.48 -3.48 8.02
C HIS A 354 0.92 -4.09 9.34
N VAL A 355 1.73 -5.14 9.31
CA VAL A 355 2.21 -5.82 10.52
C VAL A 355 3.01 -4.88 11.42
N ILE A 356 3.85 -4.02 10.84
CA ILE A 356 4.61 -3.04 11.64
C ILE A 356 3.66 -2.09 12.38
N ILE A 357 2.63 -1.57 11.72
CA ILE A 357 1.68 -0.65 12.38
C ILE A 357 0.78 -1.40 13.36
N SER A 358 0.05 -2.41 12.89
CA SER A 358 -1.04 -3.04 13.63
C SER A 358 -0.61 -4.12 14.62
N ASN A 359 0.63 -4.62 14.54
CA ASN A 359 1.10 -5.67 15.45
C ASN A 359 2.38 -5.30 16.19
N VAL A 360 3.29 -4.51 15.61
CA VAL A 360 4.53 -4.11 16.29
C VAL A 360 4.33 -2.81 17.06
N ILE A 361 3.91 -1.73 16.39
CA ILE A 361 3.70 -0.42 17.03
C ILE A 361 2.55 -0.49 18.04
N ASP A 362 1.41 -1.06 17.66
CA ASP A 362 0.25 -1.19 18.55
C ASP A 362 0.53 -2.06 19.80
N ALA A 363 1.51 -2.98 19.74
CA ALA A 363 1.93 -3.75 20.91
C ALA A 363 2.83 -2.95 21.87
N LEU A 364 3.49 -1.89 21.38
CA LEU A 364 4.41 -1.05 22.15
C LEU A 364 3.77 0.27 22.61
N VAL A 365 2.66 0.67 22.00
CA VAL A 365 2.02 1.98 22.20
C VAL A 365 0.58 1.78 22.68
N LYS A 366 0.05 2.72 23.47
CA LYS A 366 -1.36 2.67 23.90
C LYS A 366 -2.30 2.79 22.68
N SER A 367 -3.39 2.02 22.68
CA SER A 367 -4.32 1.79 21.57
C SER A 367 -4.94 3.03 20.90
N ASN A 368 -4.90 4.20 21.53
CA ASN A 368 -5.50 5.43 21.01
C ASN A 368 -4.60 6.23 20.04
N ILE A 369 -3.36 5.78 19.77
CA ILE A 369 -2.36 6.52 18.95
C ILE A 369 -2.18 5.87 17.57
N SER A 370 -2.80 4.72 17.29
CA SER A 370 -2.66 4.00 16.01
C SER A 370 -3.02 4.85 14.78
N SER A 371 -3.93 5.82 14.95
CA SER A 371 -4.33 6.76 13.91
C SER A 371 -3.28 7.79 13.50
N ASP A 372 -2.22 7.91 14.31
CA ASP A 372 -1.14 8.86 14.09
C ASP A 372 0.04 8.25 13.33
N TYR A 373 -0.03 6.96 12.97
CA TYR A 373 0.94 6.32 12.09
C TYR A 373 0.35 6.11 10.70
N THR A 374 1.20 6.26 9.69
CA THR A 374 0.83 5.88 8.33
C THR A 374 2.02 5.27 7.61
N TYR A 375 1.75 4.71 6.43
CA TYR A 375 2.80 4.18 5.57
C TYR A 375 2.65 4.63 4.13
N TYR A 376 3.79 4.68 3.45
CA TYR A 376 3.92 4.87 2.01
C TYR A 376 4.83 3.79 1.44
N ILE A 377 4.51 3.28 0.25
CA ILE A 377 5.29 2.25 -0.43
C ILE A 377 5.71 2.77 -1.79
N GLU A 378 6.98 2.56 -2.10
CA GLU A 378 7.51 2.57 -3.46
C GLU A 378 7.74 1.12 -3.87
N HIS A 379 7.29 0.74 -5.07
CA HIS A 379 7.47 -0.61 -5.61
C HIS A 379 7.32 -0.61 -7.15
N PRO A 380 8.08 -1.45 -7.89
CA PRO A 380 7.99 -1.55 -9.35
C PRO A 380 6.59 -1.84 -9.91
N VAL A 381 5.72 -2.50 -9.14
CA VAL A 381 4.31 -2.72 -9.53
C VAL A 381 3.52 -1.42 -9.75
N PHE A 382 3.96 -0.32 -9.13
CA PHE A 382 3.41 1.03 -9.34
C PHE A 382 4.14 1.82 -10.42
N GLY A 383 5.22 1.27 -10.98
CA GLY A 383 6.16 1.97 -11.88
C GLY A 383 7.26 2.75 -11.17
N ASP A 384 7.48 2.53 -9.86
CA ASP A 384 8.62 3.11 -9.14
C ASP A 384 9.93 2.36 -9.47
N THR A 385 11.08 3.03 -9.31
CA THR A 385 12.41 2.43 -9.51
C THR A 385 12.99 1.82 -8.23
N SER A 386 12.29 1.92 -7.11
CA SER A 386 12.74 1.44 -5.79
C SER A 386 11.67 0.54 -5.16
N THR A 387 12.10 -0.31 -4.22
CA THR A 387 11.20 -1.00 -3.29
C THR A 387 11.48 -0.54 -1.87
N THR A 388 10.62 0.34 -1.35
CA THR A 388 10.81 0.97 -0.03
C THR A 388 9.48 1.10 0.72
N ILE A 389 9.51 0.79 2.02
CA ILE A 389 8.43 1.10 2.97
C ILE A 389 8.86 2.30 3.79
N TYR A 390 8.03 3.33 3.83
CA TYR A 390 8.15 4.42 4.79
C TYR A 390 7.04 4.27 5.83
N ILE A 391 7.40 4.09 7.09
CA ILE A 391 6.48 4.16 8.24
C ILE A 391 6.73 5.50 8.93
N VAL A 392 5.71 6.33 9.08
CA VAL A 392 5.88 7.71 9.58
C VAL A 392 4.91 8.07 10.69
N GLU A 393 5.39 8.85 11.65
CA GLU A 393 4.58 9.54 12.65
C GLU A 393 3.97 10.79 12.01
N THR A 394 2.64 10.86 11.92
CA THR A 394 1.89 11.92 11.21
C THR A 394 1.68 13.19 12.05
N ILE A 395 2.67 13.53 12.88
CA ILE A 395 2.67 14.70 13.78
C ILE A 395 4.01 15.41 13.71
N TYR A 396 3.98 16.74 13.72
CA TYR A 396 5.18 17.58 13.67
C TYR A 396 6.15 17.25 14.81
N GLY A 397 7.42 16.97 14.47
CA GLY A 397 8.47 16.56 15.42
C GLY A 397 8.38 15.11 15.91
N GLY A 398 7.27 14.43 15.65
CA GLY A 398 7.02 13.05 16.06
C GLY A 398 6.82 12.84 17.57
N PHE A 399 6.30 11.68 17.94
CA PHE A 399 6.26 11.21 19.33
C PHE A 399 7.58 10.58 19.77
N GLY A 400 8.40 10.13 18.81
CA GLY A 400 9.67 9.44 19.08
C GLY A 400 9.54 7.94 19.29
N TYR A 401 8.36 7.35 19.06
CA TYR A 401 8.15 5.90 19.14
C TYR A 401 8.92 5.17 18.04
N LEU A 402 8.91 5.68 16.81
CA LEU A 402 9.69 5.10 15.71
C LEU A 402 11.19 5.20 15.94
N LYS A 403 11.65 6.28 16.58
CA LYS A 403 13.05 6.42 17.03
C LYS A 403 13.38 5.37 18.08
N ASN A 404 12.50 5.15 19.05
CA ASN A 404 12.68 4.12 20.07
C ASN A 404 12.70 2.71 19.45
N ILE A 405 11.79 2.40 18.53
CA ILE A 405 11.76 1.13 17.81
C ILE A 405 13.07 0.92 17.03
N SER A 406 13.57 1.95 16.34
CA SER A 406 14.88 1.89 15.68
C SER A 406 15.98 1.50 16.67
N ASN A 407 16.04 2.17 17.82
CA ASN A 407 17.03 1.86 18.86
C ASN A 407 16.88 0.43 19.39
N MET A 408 15.64 -0.04 19.58
CA MET A 408 15.34 -1.41 20.00
C MET A 408 15.80 -2.44 18.97
N ILE A 409 15.63 -2.17 17.67
CA ILE A 409 16.13 -3.02 16.58
C ILE A 409 17.66 -3.12 16.65
N SER A 410 18.34 -1.97 16.76
CA SER A 410 19.81 -1.92 16.81
C SER A 410 20.39 -2.56 18.08
N ALA A 411 19.67 -2.45 19.20
CA ALA A 411 20.09 -3.01 20.48
C ALA A 411 19.75 -4.51 20.63
N GLY A 412 18.91 -5.07 19.76
CA GLY A 412 18.44 -6.44 19.92
C GLY A 412 17.49 -6.60 21.11
N ASP A 413 16.63 -5.62 21.34
CA ASP A 413 15.75 -5.54 22.51
C ASP A 413 14.88 -6.81 22.69
N SER A 414 14.82 -7.31 23.92
CA SER A 414 14.13 -8.57 24.24
C SER A 414 12.60 -8.47 24.14
N THR A 415 12.02 -7.28 24.40
CA THR A 415 10.58 -7.05 24.30
C THR A 415 10.15 -7.07 22.84
N LEU A 416 10.83 -6.31 21.98
CA LEU A 416 10.55 -6.29 20.54
C LEU A 416 10.84 -7.67 19.91
N ARG A 417 11.93 -8.34 20.30
CA ARG A 417 12.18 -9.73 19.88
C ARG A 417 11.07 -10.68 20.32
N GLY A 418 10.56 -10.53 21.54
CA GLY A 418 9.43 -11.31 22.06
C GLY A 418 8.15 -11.12 21.23
N ILE A 419 7.85 -9.88 20.83
CA ILE A 419 6.75 -9.56 19.91
C ILE A 419 6.96 -10.30 18.58
N LEU A 420 8.10 -10.10 17.92
CA LEU A 420 8.40 -10.69 16.60
C LEU A 420 8.36 -12.23 16.61
N ASN A 421 8.89 -12.86 17.67
CA ASN A 421 8.85 -14.31 17.85
C ASN A 421 7.41 -14.86 17.98
N ASN A 422 6.51 -14.09 18.60
CA ASN A 422 5.16 -14.56 18.86
C ASN A 422 4.21 -14.37 17.66
N LEU A 423 4.49 -13.44 16.76
CA LEU A 423 3.60 -13.14 15.63
C LEU A 423 3.29 -14.35 14.74
N PRO A 424 4.27 -15.15 14.25
CA PRO A 424 3.97 -16.35 13.48
C PRO A 424 3.02 -17.31 14.20
N ASN A 425 3.21 -17.51 15.50
CA ASN A 425 2.35 -18.38 16.31
C ASN A 425 0.94 -17.81 16.48
N ILE A 426 0.80 -16.50 16.69
CA ILE A 426 -0.51 -15.82 16.74
C ILE A 426 -1.25 -16.01 15.42
N TYR A 427 -0.56 -15.85 14.30
CA TYR A 427 -1.10 -15.99 12.96
C TYR A 427 -1.56 -17.42 12.66
N ASP A 428 -0.76 -18.43 13.00
CA ASP A 428 -1.11 -19.83 12.82
C ASP A 428 -2.29 -20.24 13.72
N ASN A 429 -2.31 -19.77 14.97
CA ASN A 429 -3.44 -20.01 15.88
C ASN A 429 -4.73 -19.35 15.38
N HIS A 430 -4.64 -18.13 14.86
CA HIS A 430 -5.77 -17.44 14.26
C HIS A 430 -6.32 -18.20 13.04
N GLU A 431 -5.45 -18.71 12.18
CA GLU A 431 -5.85 -19.54 11.03
C GLU A 431 -6.59 -20.80 11.48
N ARG A 432 -5.99 -21.57 12.40
CA ARG A 432 -6.59 -22.81 12.92
C ARG A 432 -7.95 -22.56 13.54
N ARG A 433 -8.11 -21.45 14.28
CA ARG A 433 -9.39 -21.06 14.88
C ARG A 433 -10.41 -20.60 13.83
N SER A 434 -10.01 -19.73 12.90
CA SER A 434 -10.92 -19.08 11.94
C SER A 434 -11.33 -20.00 10.79
N ASN A 435 -10.50 -21.00 10.48
CA ASN A 435 -10.72 -21.96 9.41
C ASN A 435 -10.84 -23.40 9.95
N GLY A 436 -11.02 -23.58 11.27
CA GLY A 436 -11.26 -24.89 11.88
C GLY A 436 -12.51 -25.60 11.33
N SER A 437 -13.42 -24.84 10.70
CA SER A 437 -14.57 -25.36 9.98
C SER A 437 -14.22 -26.07 8.66
N LEU A 438 -13.05 -25.81 8.06
CA LEU A 438 -12.69 -26.35 6.75
C LEU A 438 -12.53 -27.89 6.79
N SER A 439 -11.94 -28.44 7.85
CA SER A 439 -11.78 -29.89 8.02
C SER A 439 -13.12 -30.59 8.31
N ASN A 440 -14.03 -29.91 9.01
CA ASN A 440 -15.35 -30.44 9.41
C ASN A 440 -16.50 -29.91 8.54
N LEU A 441 -16.20 -29.40 7.34
CA LEU A 441 -17.15 -28.64 6.54
C LEU A 441 -18.48 -29.38 6.33
N ARG A 442 -18.42 -30.66 5.95
CA ARG A 442 -19.61 -31.49 5.71
C ARG A 442 -20.49 -31.64 6.95
N GLN A 443 -19.89 -31.78 8.13
CA GLN A 443 -20.61 -31.88 9.41
C GLN A 443 -21.24 -30.54 9.79
N ILE A 444 -20.56 -29.42 9.51
CA ILE A 444 -21.09 -28.09 9.80
C ILE A 444 -22.28 -27.80 8.87
N VAL A 445 -22.12 -28.04 7.57
CA VAL A 445 -23.17 -27.84 6.57
C VAL A 445 -24.39 -28.72 6.86
N SER A 446 -24.21 -29.97 7.33
CA SER A 446 -25.33 -30.87 7.63
C SER A 446 -26.21 -30.42 8.80
N ARG A 447 -25.71 -29.58 9.73
CA ARG A 447 -26.51 -28.99 10.83
C ARG A 447 -27.63 -28.08 10.33
N PHE A 448 -27.53 -27.60 9.10
CA PHE A 448 -28.51 -26.74 8.46
C PHE A 448 -29.54 -27.54 7.64
N SER A 449 -29.41 -28.86 7.57
CA SER A 449 -30.37 -29.74 6.89
C SER A 449 -31.76 -29.61 7.51
N GLY A 450 -32.79 -29.58 6.67
CA GLY A 450 -34.18 -29.35 7.07
C GLY A 450 -34.54 -27.88 7.36
N ARG A 451 -33.56 -26.98 7.45
CA ARG A 451 -33.77 -25.52 7.60
C ARG A 451 -33.38 -24.72 6.36
N LEU A 452 -32.51 -25.28 5.51
CA LEU A 452 -32.15 -24.75 4.19
C LEU A 452 -32.38 -25.82 3.13
N ASP A 453 -32.58 -25.38 1.89
CA ASP A 453 -32.66 -26.28 0.72
C ASP A 453 -31.37 -27.10 0.59
N ASN A 454 -31.51 -28.41 0.38
CA ASN A 454 -30.39 -29.32 0.20
C ASN A 454 -29.53 -28.94 -1.00
N ASP A 455 -30.10 -28.32 -2.04
CA ASP A 455 -29.32 -27.87 -3.19
C ASP A 455 -28.32 -26.76 -2.82
N ILE A 456 -28.68 -25.89 -1.87
CA ILE A 456 -27.78 -24.85 -1.34
C ILE A 456 -26.64 -25.51 -0.56
N LEU A 457 -26.98 -26.47 0.32
CA LEU A 457 -26.03 -27.17 1.18
C LEU A 457 -25.04 -28.01 0.35
N ASN A 458 -25.54 -28.77 -0.62
CA ASN A 458 -24.73 -29.56 -1.54
C ASN A 458 -23.81 -28.64 -2.36
N ARG A 459 -24.33 -27.51 -2.86
CA ARG A 459 -23.51 -26.57 -3.62
C ARG A 459 -22.37 -25.98 -2.79
N VAL A 460 -22.58 -25.69 -1.50
CA VAL A 460 -21.48 -25.26 -0.61
C VAL A 460 -20.39 -26.31 -0.55
N ILE A 461 -20.77 -27.58 -0.33
CA ILE A 461 -19.81 -28.69 -0.25
C ILE A 461 -19.05 -28.83 -1.58
N ASP A 462 -19.76 -28.80 -2.71
CA ASP A 462 -19.16 -28.90 -4.05
C ASP A 462 -18.12 -27.80 -4.27
N ILE A 463 -18.44 -26.56 -3.94
CA ILE A 463 -17.52 -25.41 -4.11
C ILE A 463 -16.19 -25.65 -3.38
N PHE A 464 -16.24 -26.06 -2.12
CA PHE A 464 -15.02 -26.25 -1.31
C PHE A 464 -14.30 -27.56 -1.62
N ASP A 465 -15.01 -28.61 -2.03
CA ASP A 465 -14.38 -29.87 -2.41
C ASP A 465 -13.66 -29.74 -3.76
N SER A 466 -14.29 -29.11 -4.76
CA SER A 466 -13.68 -28.83 -6.05
C SER A 466 -12.41 -27.98 -5.96
N TRP A 467 -12.29 -27.12 -4.94
CA TRP A 467 -11.08 -26.32 -4.74
C TRP A 467 -9.89 -27.12 -4.21
N ARG A 468 -10.16 -28.18 -3.44
CA ARG A 468 -9.18 -28.98 -2.71
C ARG A 468 -8.81 -30.28 -3.42
N THR A 469 -9.33 -30.53 -4.61
CA THR A 469 -8.90 -31.67 -5.43
C THR A 469 -7.51 -31.43 -5.99
N THR A 470 -6.77 -32.50 -6.27
CA THR A 470 -5.47 -32.41 -6.96
C THR A 470 -5.59 -31.90 -8.41
N SER A 471 -6.80 -31.95 -8.99
CA SER A 471 -7.11 -31.38 -10.30
C SER A 471 -7.44 -29.89 -10.26
N SER A 472 -7.64 -29.32 -9.07
CA SER A 472 -7.82 -27.88 -8.89
C SER A 472 -6.57 -27.13 -9.35
N PRO A 473 -6.72 -25.95 -9.97
CA PRO A 473 -5.59 -25.06 -10.24
C PRO A 473 -4.89 -24.59 -8.96
N PHE A 474 -5.55 -24.64 -7.79
CA PHE A 474 -5.04 -24.07 -6.53
C PHE A 474 -5.34 -24.99 -5.32
N PRO A 475 -4.82 -26.22 -5.29
CA PRO A 475 -5.24 -27.28 -4.36
C PRO A 475 -5.00 -26.94 -2.88
N ASN A 476 -4.04 -26.06 -2.56
CA ASN A 476 -3.74 -25.64 -1.19
C ASN A 476 -4.47 -24.35 -0.76
N SER A 477 -5.49 -23.93 -1.50
CA SER A 477 -6.31 -22.76 -1.20
C SER A 477 -7.80 -23.12 -1.13
N PHE A 478 -8.65 -22.14 -0.88
CA PHE A 478 -10.11 -22.29 -0.88
C PHE A 478 -10.77 -20.94 -1.23
N PRO A 479 -12.06 -20.89 -1.61
CA PRO A 479 -12.71 -19.63 -1.96
C PRO A 479 -13.07 -18.79 -0.73
N ILE A 480 -13.09 -17.46 -0.89
CA ILE A 480 -13.48 -16.54 0.18
C ILE A 480 -15.00 -16.64 0.45
N ASN A 481 -15.39 -16.67 1.73
CA ASN A 481 -16.78 -16.82 2.17
C ASN A 481 -17.74 -15.75 1.58
N PHE A 482 -17.28 -14.50 1.41
CA PHE A 482 -18.08 -13.44 0.81
C PHE A 482 -18.47 -13.73 -0.65
N VAL A 483 -17.57 -14.33 -1.41
CA VAL A 483 -17.81 -14.72 -2.81
C VAL A 483 -18.76 -15.90 -2.86
N VAL A 484 -18.61 -16.88 -1.96
CA VAL A 484 -19.55 -18.01 -1.83
C VAL A 484 -20.96 -17.48 -1.50
N ARG A 485 -21.08 -16.56 -0.55
CA ARG A 485 -22.35 -15.90 -0.20
C ARG A 485 -23.01 -15.26 -1.41
N ASN A 486 -22.26 -14.46 -2.17
CA ASN A 486 -22.80 -13.75 -3.33
C ASN A 486 -23.20 -14.72 -4.44
N TYR A 487 -22.36 -15.71 -4.73
CA TYR A 487 -22.61 -16.77 -5.71
C TYR A 487 -23.93 -17.50 -5.40
N LEU A 488 -24.13 -17.91 -4.15
CA LEU A 488 -25.34 -18.60 -3.70
C LEU A 488 -26.55 -17.66 -3.69
N GLY A 489 -26.39 -16.42 -3.22
CA GLY A 489 -27.44 -15.42 -3.19
C GLY A 489 -27.99 -15.06 -4.58
N LYS A 490 -27.14 -15.10 -5.63
CA LYS A 490 -27.54 -14.92 -7.02
C LYS A 490 -28.32 -16.13 -7.58
N ARG A 491 -27.86 -17.35 -7.30
CA ARG A 491 -28.43 -18.59 -7.90
C ARG A 491 -29.64 -19.16 -7.15
N PHE A 492 -29.64 -19.08 -5.83
CA PHE A 492 -30.67 -19.64 -4.95
C PHE A 492 -31.54 -18.55 -4.31
N LYS A 493 -31.72 -17.42 -5.00
CA LYS A 493 -32.40 -16.23 -4.47
C LYS A 493 -33.80 -16.53 -3.90
N SER A 494 -34.59 -17.34 -4.62
CA SER A 494 -35.94 -17.74 -4.20
C SER A 494 -35.92 -18.61 -2.95
N GLY A 495 -35.03 -19.61 -2.90
CA GLY A 495 -34.86 -20.49 -1.75
C GLY A 495 -34.39 -19.74 -0.51
N ILE A 496 -33.37 -18.90 -0.63
CA ILE A 496 -32.79 -18.12 0.49
C ILE A 496 -33.78 -17.08 1.04
N ASN A 497 -34.60 -16.47 0.18
CA ASN A 497 -35.51 -15.39 0.58
C ASN A 497 -36.96 -15.84 0.77
N LYS A 498 -37.20 -17.14 0.94
CA LYS A 498 -38.53 -17.72 1.17
C LYS A 498 -39.23 -17.07 2.38
N ASP A 499 -38.51 -16.93 3.48
CA ASP A 499 -38.98 -16.31 4.73
C ASP A 499 -37.80 -15.77 5.56
N GLY A 500 -38.10 -15.08 6.67
CA GLY A 500 -37.10 -14.46 7.53
C GLY A 500 -36.16 -15.46 8.21
N ASP A 501 -36.68 -16.61 8.63
CA ASP A 501 -35.92 -17.64 9.34
C ASP A 501 -34.94 -18.34 8.40
N THR A 502 -35.37 -18.63 7.17
CA THR A 502 -34.51 -19.18 6.11
C THR A 502 -33.38 -18.21 5.77
N ARG A 503 -33.70 -16.90 5.64
CA ARG A 503 -32.69 -15.87 5.39
C ARG A 503 -31.68 -15.76 6.54
N GLN A 504 -32.12 -15.84 7.78
CA GLN A 504 -31.24 -15.81 8.94
C GLN A 504 -30.37 -17.08 8.99
N THR A 505 -30.97 -18.24 8.78
CA THR A 505 -30.26 -19.53 8.72
C THR A 505 -29.19 -19.54 7.63
N PHE A 506 -29.44 -18.94 6.46
CA PHE A 506 -28.43 -18.77 5.41
C PHE A 506 -27.27 -17.89 5.86
N LYS A 507 -27.54 -16.79 6.59
CA LYS A 507 -26.46 -15.95 7.16
C LYS A 507 -25.63 -16.72 8.17
N ASP A 508 -26.27 -17.51 9.02
CA ASP A 508 -25.61 -18.35 10.02
C ASP A 508 -24.70 -19.39 9.33
N LEU A 509 -25.17 -20.06 8.27
CA LEU A 509 -24.35 -20.96 7.46
C LEU A 509 -23.09 -20.27 6.90
N ILE A 510 -23.25 -19.08 6.32
CA ILE A 510 -22.12 -18.32 5.74
C ILE A 510 -21.12 -17.89 6.82
N ALA A 511 -21.58 -17.60 8.04
CA ALA A 511 -20.72 -17.23 9.16
C ALA A 511 -19.89 -18.40 9.71
N GLU A 512 -20.34 -19.64 9.51
CA GLU A 512 -19.61 -20.86 9.89
C GLU A 512 -18.58 -21.31 8.84
N LEU A 513 -18.61 -20.74 7.63
CA LEU A 513 -17.61 -21.04 6.59
C LEU A 513 -16.22 -20.48 6.96
N PRO A 514 -15.13 -21.02 6.38
CA PRO A 514 -13.77 -20.52 6.62
C PRO A 514 -13.66 -19.00 6.41
N LEU A 515 -13.22 -18.30 7.46
CA LEU A 515 -13.28 -16.83 7.51
C LEU A 515 -11.96 -16.14 7.12
N CYS A 516 -10.81 -16.79 7.34
CA CYS A 516 -9.50 -16.17 7.10
C CYS A 516 -8.91 -16.64 5.77
N TRP A 517 -8.91 -15.77 4.76
CA TRP A 517 -8.50 -16.09 3.38
C TRP A 517 -7.05 -15.67 3.08
N ASP A 518 -6.10 -16.29 3.81
CA ASP A 518 -4.68 -15.91 3.84
C ASP A 518 -4.49 -14.39 4.07
N GLY A 519 -5.24 -13.85 5.03
CA GLY A 519 -5.26 -12.42 5.32
C GLY A 519 -6.67 -11.90 5.55
N CYS A 520 -6.92 -11.40 6.75
CA CYS A 520 -8.15 -10.71 7.15
C CYS A 520 -7.80 -9.60 8.15
N ASN A 521 -8.76 -8.73 8.45
CA ASN A 521 -8.53 -7.57 9.33
C ASN A 521 -8.19 -7.96 10.79
N LEU A 522 -8.46 -9.20 11.19
CA LEU A 522 -8.10 -9.72 12.51
C LEU A 522 -6.68 -10.31 12.56
N CYS A 523 -5.98 -10.42 11.43
CA CYS A 523 -4.60 -10.93 11.39
C CYS A 523 -3.61 -9.92 10.79
N VAL A 524 -3.71 -9.60 9.50
CA VAL A 524 -2.76 -8.74 8.77
C VAL A 524 -3.42 -7.66 7.91
N GLY A 525 -4.76 -7.63 7.86
CA GLY A 525 -5.53 -6.56 7.23
C GLY A 525 -5.67 -5.35 8.16
N MET A 526 -5.95 -4.18 7.58
CA MET A 526 -6.16 -2.95 8.35
C MET A 526 -7.58 -2.41 8.11
N ASP A 527 -8.29 -2.10 9.20
CA ASP A 527 -9.60 -1.46 9.12
C ASP A 527 -9.51 -0.02 8.60
N LYS A 528 -8.41 0.69 8.90
CA LYS A 528 -8.17 2.09 8.52
C LYS A 528 -6.70 2.31 8.18
N GLY A 529 -6.41 3.27 7.30
CA GLY A 529 -5.04 3.70 7.02
C GLY A 529 -4.33 2.95 5.88
N CYS A 530 -4.86 1.81 5.44
CA CYS A 530 -4.38 1.12 4.23
C CYS A 530 -4.45 2.04 3.00
N MET A 531 -3.49 1.92 2.08
CA MET A 531 -3.52 2.65 0.81
C MET A 531 -4.54 2.09 -0.20
N PHE A 532 -5.13 0.93 0.09
CA PHE A 532 -6.17 0.28 -0.70
C PHE A 532 -7.50 0.18 0.05
N GLY A 533 -8.59 0.09 -0.71
CA GLY A 533 -9.92 -0.10 -0.16
C GLY A 533 -10.08 -1.49 0.48
N PRO A 534 -11.09 -1.65 1.36
CA PRO A 534 -11.33 -2.92 2.06
C PRO A 534 -11.65 -4.10 1.12
N TYR A 535 -12.12 -3.85 -0.10
CA TYR A 535 -12.38 -4.91 -1.09
C TYR A 535 -11.14 -5.31 -1.90
N ASP A 536 -10.12 -4.46 -1.96
CA ASP A 536 -8.84 -4.78 -2.59
C ASP A 536 -7.94 -5.56 -1.62
N GLN A 537 -7.96 -5.18 -0.33
CA GLN A 537 -7.08 -5.73 0.69
C GLN A 537 -7.03 -7.27 0.74
N PRO A 538 -8.14 -8.05 0.69
CA PRO A 538 -8.09 -9.51 0.71
C PRO A 538 -7.22 -10.12 -0.39
N PHE A 539 -7.10 -9.45 -1.53
CA PHE A 539 -6.24 -9.87 -2.64
C PHE A 539 -4.81 -9.35 -2.52
N LEU A 540 -4.59 -8.26 -1.79
CA LEU A 540 -3.33 -7.53 -1.73
C LEU A 540 -2.53 -7.73 -0.44
N ILE A 541 -2.89 -8.71 0.39
CA ILE A 541 -2.15 -9.10 1.59
C ILE A 541 -1.98 -10.62 1.66
N SER A 542 -0.92 -11.09 2.32
CA SER A 542 -0.70 -12.51 2.60
C SER A 542 -0.05 -12.73 3.95
N ARG A 543 -0.75 -13.45 4.83
CA ARG A 543 -0.25 -13.81 6.15
C ARG A 543 0.89 -14.83 6.05
N LYS A 544 0.78 -15.81 5.15
CA LYS A 544 1.81 -16.86 5.00
C LYS A 544 3.13 -16.29 4.50
N VAL A 545 3.09 -15.38 3.52
CA VAL A 545 4.30 -14.71 3.00
C VAL A 545 5.02 -13.91 4.09
N VAL A 546 4.30 -13.06 4.83
CA VAL A 546 4.93 -12.26 5.89
C VAL A 546 5.40 -13.13 7.06
N SER A 547 4.71 -14.23 7.37
CA SER A 547 5.13 -15.18 8.41
C SER A 547 6.49 -15.81 8.10
N GLU A 548 6.71 -16.27 6.86
CA GLU A 548 8.01 -16.80 6.43
C GLU A 548 9.13 -15.75 6.51
N PHE A 549 8.82 -14.50 6.15
CA PHE A 549 9.78 -13.41 6.29
C PHE A 549 10.13 -13.12 7.75
N LEU A 550 9.14 -13.03 8.64
CA LEU A 550 9.35 -12.73 10.06
C LEU A 550 10.19 -13.81 10.78
N LYS A 551 10.17 -15.06 10.32
CA LYS A 551 11.04 -16.13 10.86
C LYS A 551 12.53 -15.82 10.71
N THR A 552 12.91 -14.96 9.76
CA THR A 552 14.32 -14.59 9.51
C THR A 552 14.86 -13.53 10.48
N HIS A 553 14.03 -12.91 11.34
CA HIS A 553 14.47 -11.78 12.16
C HIS A 553 15.66 -12.11 13.09
N THR A 554 15.81 -13.36 13.51
CA THR A 554 16.94 -13.81 14.34
C THR A 554 18.28 -13.75 13.61
N ASP A 555 18.28 -13.73 12.28
CA ASP A 555 19.49 -13.62 11.48
C ASP A 555 20.07 -12.21 11.48
N TRP A 556 19.28 -11.17 11.81
CA TRP A 556 19.72 -9.77 11.73
C TRP A 556 19.44 -8.88 12.93
N PHE A 557 18.46 -9.21 13.76
CA PHE A 557 17.99 -8.33 14.83
C PHE A 557 19.01 -8.18 15.98
N GLY A 558 19.46 -6.94 16.23
CA GLY A 558 20.49 -6.62 17.22
C GLY A 558 21.93 -6.90 16.78
N LYS A 559 22.15 -7.24 15.50
CA LYS A 559 23.48 -7.48 14.96
C LYS A 559 24.02 -6.22 14.30
N LYS A 560 25.28 -5.91 14.59
CA LYS A 560 26.05 -4.84 13.94
C LYS A 560 27.10 -5.36 12.96
N ASP A 561 27.53 -6.60 13.14
CA ASP A 561 28.51 -7.27 12.31
C ASP A 561 27.94 -8.58 11.77
N PHE A 562 28.24 -8.87 10.51
CA PHE A 562 27.75 -10.02 9.77
C PHE A 562 28.92 -10.65 9.04
N SER A 563 29.27 -11.88 9.42
CA SER A 563 30.40 -12.61 8.84
C SER A 563 29.92 -13.50 7.70
N PHE A 564 30.57 -13.40 6.55
CA PHE A 564 30.31 -14.23 5.38
C PHE A 564 31.58 -14.97 4.97
N THR A 565 31.45 -16.25 4.67
CA THR A 565 32.56 -17.13 4.22
C THR A 565 32.28 -17.78 2.88
N ASN A 566 31.08 -17.58 2.35
CA ASN A 566 30.66 -18.08 1.05
C ASN A 566 29.86 -17.01 0.31
N ASN A 567 29.72 -17.20 -1.01
CA ASN A 567 28.90 -16.33 -1.85
C ASN A 567 29.25 -14.83 -1.77
N LEU A 568 30.52 -14.51 -1.49
CA LEU A 568 30.99 -13.14 -1.24
C LEU A 568 30.71 -12.20 -2.42
N TYR A 569 30.77 -12.71 -3.65
CA TYR A 569 30.43 -11.92 -4.83
C TYR A 569 28.96 -11.46 -4.82
N SER A 570 28.02 -12.30 -4.39
CA SER A 570 26.63 -11.86 -4.30
C SER A 570 26.40 -10.92 -3.13
N ILE A 571 27.12 -11.09 -2.01
CA ILE A 571 27.10 -10.12 -0.90
C ILE A 571 27.60 -8.75 -1.38
N PHE A 572 28.70 -8.72 -2.13
CA PHE A 572 29.18 -7.51 -2.81
C PHE A 572 28.09 -6.91 -3.72
N LYS A 573 27.46 -7.72 -4.59
CA LYS A 573 26.37 -7.24 -5.46
C LYS A 573 25.15 -6.75 -4.69
N ASP A 574 24.78 -7.43 -3.60
CA ASP A 574 23.65 -7.03 -2.76
C ASP A 574 23.91 -5.65 -2.14
N LEU A 575 25.14 -5.43 -1.68
CA LEU A 575 25.60 -4.19 -1.06
C LEU A 575 25.66 -3.00 -2.04
N ILE A 576 26.31 -3.14 -3.20
CA ILE A 576 26.38 -2.02 -4.17
C ILE A 576 24.99 -1.62 -4.70
N ASN A 577 24.06 -2.57 -4.75
CA ASN A 577 22.67 -2.32 -5.12
C ASN A 577 21.84 -1.66 -4.00
N LEU A 578 22.36 -1.57 -2.77
CA LEU A 578 21.76 -0.80 -1.68
C LEU A 578 22.33 0.62 -1.56
N ALA A 579 23.38 0.95 -2.32
CA ALA A 579 23.97 2.28 -2.34
C ALA A 579 23.02 3.32 -2.92
N GLU A 580 23.04 4.52 -2.35
CA GLU A 580 22.17 5.64 -2.72
C GLU A 580 22.94 6.89 -3.15
N ASN A 581 24.11 7.14 -2.59
CA ASN A 581 24.88 8.36 -2.81
C ASN A 581 26.30 8.02 -3.25
N GLU A 582 26.98 7.10 -2.54
CA GLU A 582 28.38 6.87 -2.80
C GLU A 582 28.92 5.50 -2.37
N ILE A 583 30.00 5.11 -3.04
CA ILE A 583 30.76 3.88 -2.78
C ILE A 583 32.25 4.25 -2.75
N LYS A 584 32.90 3.99 -1.61
CA LYS A 584 34.34 4.16 -1.41
C LYS A 584 35.00 2.79 -1.31
N ILE A 585 35.98 2.50 -2.15
CA ILE A 585 36.65 1.20 -2.20
C ILE A 585 38.15 1.38 -1.98
N VAL A 586 38.73 0.51 -1.16
CA VAL A 586 40.17 0.29 -1.06
C VAL A 586 40.42 -1.18 -1.33
N SER A 587 41.17 -1.48 -2.39
CA SER A 587 41.63 -2.84 -2.65
C SER A 587 42.92 -2.80 -3.46
N PRO A 588 43.97 -3.57 -3.10
CA PRO A 588 45.24 -3.52 -3.82
C PRO A 588 45.06 -3.95 -5.27
N TRP A 589 44.21 -4.96 -5.49
CA TRP A 589 43.85 -5.46 -6.80
C TRP A 589 42.34 -5.44 -6.98
N ILE A 590 41.90 -4.87 -8.11
CA ILE A 590 40.50 -4.79 -8.51
C ILE A 590 40.31 -5.38 -9.90
N GLY A 591 39.29 -6.22 -10.06
CA GLY A 591 38.99 -6.88 -11.33
C GLY A 591 38.12 -6.01 -12.24
N LYS A 592 38.28 -6.17 -13.56
CA LYS A 592 37.42 -5.49 -14.56
C LYS A 592 35.94 -5.77 -14.32
N GLU A 593 35.58 -7.01 -13.96
CA GLU A 593 34.19 -7.39 -13.73
C GLU A 593 33.57 -6.65 -12.54
N ILE A 594 34.37 -6.31 -11.53
CA ILE A 594 33.91 -5.50 -10.39
C ILE A 594 33.63 -4.08 -10.85
N ILE A 595 34.49 -3.50 -11.70
CA ILE A 595 34.26 -2.20 -12.31
C ILE A 595 33.02 -2.21 -13.21
N ASP A 596 32.78 -3.28 -13.97
CA ASP A 596 31.58 -3.43 -14.80
C ASP A 596 30.30 -3.44 -13.94
N ASP A 597 30.29 -4.15 -12.81
CA ASP A 597 29.17 -4.14 -11.86
C ASP A 597 28.97 -2.75 -11.22
N LEU A 598 30.06 -2.05 -10.86
CA LEU A 598 30.01 -0.69 -10.30
C LEU A 598 29.50 0.34 -11.33
N ARG A 599 29.92 0.21 -12.60
CA ARG A 599 29.41 1.03 -13.70
C ARG A 599 27.90 0.87 -13.84
N ALA A 600 27.40 -0.36 -13.83
CA ALA A 600 25.96 -0.62 -13.99
C ALA A 600 25.12 0.08 -12.91
N VAL A 601 25.52 -0.01 -11.64
CA VAL A 601 24.78 0.68 -10.55
C VAL A 601 24.96 2.19 -10.58
N LYS A 602 26.12 2.69 -11.04
CA LYS A 602 26.36 4.13 -11.23
C LYS A 602 25.43 4.72 -12.30
N GLU A 603 25.29 4.05 -13.43
CA GLU A 603 24.41 4.48 -14.53
C GLU A 603 22.93 4.49 -14.12
N GLU A 604 22.52 3.57 -13.25
CA GLU A 604 21.15 3.47 -12.76
C GLU A 604 20.81 4.55 -11.70
N LYS A 605 21.76 4.89 -10.82
CA LYS A 605 21.49 5.64 -9.57
C LYS A 605 22.29 6.93 -9.38
N ASP A 606 23.14 7.31 -10.34
CA ASP A 606 24.01 8.49 -10.27
C ASP A 606 24.92 8.52 -9.02
N LEU A 607 25.63 7.41 -8.77
CA LEU A 607 26.48 7.25 -7.59
C LEU A 607 27.86 7.91 -7.75
N LEU A 608 28.37 8.49 -6.67
CA LEU A 608 29.78 8.87 -6.54
C LEU A 608 30.61 7.64 -6.16
N ILE A 609 31.49 7.19 -7.04
CA ILE A 609 32.31 6.00 -6.79
C ILE A 609 33.78 6.41 -6.81
N THR A 610 34.50 6.11 -5.73
CA THR A 610 35.95 6.30 -5.61
C THR A 610 36.63 4.97 -5.26
N VAL A 611 37.64 4.60 -6.03
CA VAL A 611 38.41 3.36 -5.87
C VAL A 611 39.87 3.70 -5.67
N VAL A 612 40.47 3.18 -4.61
CA VAL A 612 41.91 3.22 -4.37
C VAL A 612 42.50 1.84 -4.68
N CYS A 613 43.45 1.79 -5.61
CA CYS A 613 44.13 0.55 -6.01
C CYS A 613 45.60 0.78 -6.36
N LEU A 614 46.36 -0.31 -6.50
CA LEU A 614 47.75 -0.22 -6.96
C LEU A 614 47.82 0.17 -8.44
N ASP A 615 48.83 0.97 -8.77
CA ASP A 615 49.23 1.23 -10.15
C ASP A 615 50.19 0.13 -10.60
N ASP A 616 49.62 -0.98 -11.06
CA ASP A 616 50.32 -2.13 -11.60
C ASP A 616 49.59 -2.75 -12.78
N LYS A 617 50.31 -3.59 -13.54
CA LYS A 617 49.79 -4.26 -14.74
C LYS A 617 48.54 -5.12 -14.49
N LYS A 618 48.27 -5.54 -13.24
CA LYS A 618 47.09 -6.35 -12.93
C LYS A 618 45.83 -5.50 -12.86
N ASN A 619 45.95 -4.21 -12.56
CA ASN A 619 44.84 -3.27 -12.49
C ASN A 619 44.64 -2.46 -13.78
N ASP A 620 45.60 -2.44 -14.71
CA ASP A 620 45.56 -1.66 -15.97
C ASP A 620 44.19 -1.68 -16.68
N GLU A 621 43.61 -2.87 -16.84
CA GLU A 621 42.32 -3.02 -17.52
C GLU A 621 41.16 -2.44 -16.69
N ALA A 622 41.12 -2.74 -15.39
CA ALA A 622 40.09 -2.23 -14.49
C ALA A 622 40.16 -0.70 -14.36
N ILE A 623 41.36 -0.12 -14.26
CA ILE A 623 41.59 1.33 -14.21
C ILE A 623 41.07 1.99 -15.48
N LYS A 624 41.44 1.48 -16.66
CA LYS A 624 40.98 2.04 -17.95
C LYS A 624 39.46 2.01 -18.07
N GLU A 625 38.82 0.91 -17.67
CA GLU A 625 37.36 0.82 -17.71
C GLU A 625 36.67 1.72 -16.68
N ALA A 626 37.28 1.89 -15.50
CA ALA A 626 36.76 2.78 -14.46
C ALA A 626 36.82 4.25 -14.88
N GLU A 627 37.95 4.69 -15.44
CA GLU A 627 38.13 6.04 -15.97
C GLU A 627 37.12 6.33 -17.09
N LYS A 628 36.89 5.39 -18.02
CA LYS A 628 35.85 5.50 -19.05
C LYS A 628 34.43 5.62 -18.47
N ALA A 629 34.18 4.95 -17.35
CA ALA A 629 32.88 4.96 -16.66
C ALA A 629 32.68 6.18 -15.75
N GLY A 630 33.66 7.11 -15.69
CA GLY A 630 33.61 8.25 -14.76
C GLY A 630 33.66 7.84 -13.29
N ILE A 631 34.29 6.69 -13.00
CA ILE A 631 34.61 6.26 -11.64
C ILE A 631 35.96 6.87 -11.26
N ARG A 632 36.02 7.50 -10.09
CA ARG A 632 37.24 8.14 -9.61
C ARG A 632 38.25 7.08 -9.16
N ILE A 633 39.45 7.09 -9.72
CA ILE A 633 40.54 6.18 -9.34
C ILE A 633 41.64 6.97 -8.64
N ILE A 634 42.11 6.47 -7.50
CA ILE A 634 43.32 6.94 -6.83
C ILE A 634 44.39 5.85 -6.99
N LYS A 635 45.44 6.17 -7.75
CA LYS A 635 46.51 5.24 -8.11
C LYS A 635 47.62 5.28 -7.08
N VAL A 636 47.86 4.16 -6.41
CA VAL A 636 48.95 4.02 -5.42
C VAL A 636 50.15 3.35 -6.09
N PRO A 637 51.34 3.96 -6.14
CA PRO A 637 52.48 3.36 -6.84
C PRO A 637 52.84 1.98 -6.27
N SER A 638 53.12 1.03 -7.15
CA SER A 638 53.47 -0.34 -6.76
C SER A 638 54.89 -0.50 -6.21
N SER A 639 55.72 0.55 -6.30
CA SER A 639 57.14 0.58 -5.93
C SER A 639 57.46 1.23 -4.58
N VAL A 640 56.46 1.71 -3.83
CA VAL A 640 56.66 2.31 -2.49
C VAL A 640 56.80 1.25 -1.40
N GLU A 641 57.65 1.55 -0.41
CA GLU A 641 57.76 0.78 0.83
C GLU A 641 56.46 0.89 1.63
N GLY A 642 55.84 -0.25 1.98
CA GLY A 642 54.53 -0.30 2.65
C GLY A 642 53.34 -0.21 1.69
N ILE A 643 53.24 -1.19 0.78
CA ILE A 643 52.13 -1.35 -0.18
C ILE A 643 50.78 -1.36 0.55
N ILE A 644 49.81 -0.61 0.02
CA ILE A 644 48.43 -0.67 0.50
C ILE A 644 47.91 -2.11 0.36
N HIS A 645 47.63 -2.77 1.48
CA HIS A 645 47.10 -4.14 1.51
C HIS A 645 45.69 -4.25 2.13
N ALA A 646 45.12 -3.12 2.55
CA ALA A 646 43.77 -3.05 3.08
C ALA A 646 42.74 -3.41 1.99
N LYS A 647 41.71 -4.16 2.37
CA LYS A 647 40.57 -4.48 1.49
C LYS A 647 39.30 -4.14 2.24
N PHE A 648 38.66 -3.05 1.83
CA PHE A 648 37.36 -2.69 2.36
C PHE A 648 36.59 -1.84 1.35
N MET A 649 35.27 -1.84 1.51
CA MET A 649 34.33 -1.03 0.77
C MET A 649 33.38 -0.36 1.78
N ILE A 650 33.13 0.94 1.62
CA ILE A 650 32.19 1.70 2.43
C ILE A 650 31.09 2.21 1.50
N ILE A 651 29.84 2.04 1.91
CA ILE A 651 28.65 2.48 1.17
C ILE A 651 27.92 3.51 2.02
N ASP A 652 27.64 4.65 1.41
CA ASP A 652 26.86 5.76 2.00
C ASP A 652 27.31 6.12 3.44
N ASP A 653 28.60 6.02 3.74
CA ASP A 653 29.22 6.27 5.05
C ASP A 653 28.55 5.57 6.25
N SER A 654 27.88 4.45 5.97
CA SER A 654 26.96 3.79 6.91
C SER A 654 26.98 2.26 6.85
N ILE A 655 27.53 1.66 5.80
CA ILE A 655 27.78 0.21 5.71
C ILE A 655 29.23 0.01 5.28
N ALA A 656 29.96 -0.92 5.89
CA ALA A 656 31.28 -1.31 5.42
C ALA A 656 31.40 -2.83 5.24
N LEU A 657 31.98 -3.25 4.12
CA LEU A 657 32.46 -4.61 3.87
C LEU A 657 33.98 -4.60 4.05
N MET A 658 34.54 -5.50 4.85
CA MET A 658 35.98 -5.59 5.06
C MET A 658 36.42 -7.04 5.30
N GLY A 659 37.61 -7.39 4.84
CA GLY A 659 38.09 -8.76 4.99
C GLY A 659 39.36 -9.06 4.23
N SER A 660 39.52 -10.34 3.89
CA SER A 660 40.72 -10.88 3.27
C SER A 660 40.68 -10.87 1.74
N ALA A 661 39.49 -10.80 1.13
CA ALA A 661 39.30 -10.87 -0.30
C ALA A 661 39.74 -9.58 -1.00
N ASN A 662 40.53 -9.73 -2.05
CA ASN A 662 40.65 -8.67 -3.05
C ASN A 662 39.35 -8.59 -3.86
N LEU A 663 38.95 -7.39 -4.29
CA LEU A 663 37.75 -7.20 -5.10
C LEU A 663 38.00 -7.63 -6.55
N THR A 664 38.09 -8.94 -6.74
CA THR A 664 38.32 -9.63 -8.01
C THR A 664 37.42 -10.87 -8.07
N ILE A 665 37.17 -11.41 -9.27
CA ILE A 665 36.41 -12.66 -9.40
C ILE A 665 37.07 -13.81 -8.63
N ASN A 666 38.40 -13.91 -8.65
CA ASN A 666 39.10 -14.94 -7.90
C ASN A 666 38.91 -14.76 -6.39
N GLY A 667 39.07 -13.54 -5.87
CA GLY A 667 38.86 -13.25 -4.45
C GLY A 667 37.43 -13.50 -3.98
N LEU A 668 36.42 -13.09 -4.74
CA LEU A 668 35.02 -13.16 -4.30
C LEU A 668 34.28 -14.46 -4.66
N LYS A 669 34.80 -15.29 -5.58
CA LYS A 669 34.14 -16.54 -6.02
C LYS A 669 34.97 -17.81 -5.85
N LYS A 670 36.30 -17.74 -5.92
CA LYS A 670 37.15 -18.95 -6.01
C LYS A 670 37.98 -19.19 -4.76
N ASN A 671 38.53 -18.13 -4.18
CA ASN A 671 39.33 -18.22 -2.97
C ASN A 671 38.46 -18.52 -1.75
N VAL A 672 39.07 -19.12 -0.73
CA VAL A 672 38.47 -19.25 0.60
C VAL A 672 38.83 -17.99 1.38
N GLU A 673 37.89 -17.06 1.43
CA GLU A 673 38.05 -15.75 2.08
C GLU A 673 37.00 -15.58 3.18
N THR A 674 37.22 -14.62 4.07
CA THR A 674 36.22 -14.23 5.07
C THR A 674 36.03 -12.73 5.04
N GLU A 675 34.76 -12.32 4.92
CA GLU A 675 34.38 -10.92 4.91
C GLU A 675 33.42 -10.62 6.06
N ILE A 676 33.54 -9.42 6.61
CA ILE A 676 32.65 -8.88 7.61
C ILE A 676 31.95 -7.67 7.02
N VAL A 677 30.63 -7.71 7.02
CA VAL A 677 29.81 -6.52 6.80
C VAL A 677 29.47 -5.91 8.15
N THR A 678 29.73 -4.63 8.34
CA THR A 678 29.42 -3.91 9.57
C THR A 678 28.57 -2.68 9.30
N ILE A 679 27.66 -2.42 10.24
CA ILE A 679 26.89 -1.18 10.36
C ILE A 679 27.24 -0.45 11.68
N ASP A 680 28.32 -0.85 12.36
CA ASP A 680 28.78 -0.17 13.57
C ASP A 680 29.37 1.20 13.22
N PRO A 681 28.75 2.32 13.64
CA PRO A 681 29.20 3.67 13.29
C PRO A 681 30.66 3.92 13.69
N ASN A 682 31.12 3.34 14.81
CA ASN A 682 32.48 3.52 15.29
C ASN A 682 33.52 2.85 14.39
N LYS A 683 33.19 1.68 13.83
CA LYS A 683 34.09 0.96 12.91
C LYS A 683 34.11 1.66 11.55
N ILE A 684 32.93 2.09 11.08
CA ILE A 684 32.81 2.82 9.82
C ILE A 684 33.61 4.12 9.88
N GLU A 685 33.53 4.87 10.99
CA GLU A 685 34.30 6.11 11.15
C GLU A 685 35.81 5.87 11.04
N LYS A 686 36.32 4.79 11.66
CA LYS A 686 37.73 4.43 11.56
C LYS A 686 38.14 4.08 10.12
N LEU A 687 37.29 3.34 9.39
CA LEU A 687 37.54 3.00 7.98
C LEU A 687 37.47 4.25 7.08
N LEU A 688 36.57 5.18 7.36
CA LEU A 688 36.49 6.47 6.66
C LEU A 688 37.74 7.31 6.90
N GLN A 689 38.19 7.41 8.15
CA GLN A 689 39.44 8.09 8.49
C GLN A 689 40.61 7.47 7.72
N GLN A 690 40.73 6.14 7.74
CA GLN A 690 41.77 5.43 7.00
C GLN A 690 41.70 5.71 5.50
N PHE A 691 40.50 5.68 4.92
CA PHE A 691 40.27 6.03 3.51
C PHE A 691 40.76 7.45 3.20
N HIS A 692 40.37 8.45 4.00
CA HIS A 692 40.79 9.84 3.81
C HIS A 692 42.31 10.02 3.94
N GLU A 693 42.94 9.37 4.92
CA GLU A 693 44.41 9.41 5.08
C GLU A 693 45.13 8.85 3.86
N ILE A 694 44.65 7.74 3.31
CA ILE A 694 45.19 7.14 2.07
C ILE A 694 45.00 8.09 0.90
N VAL A 695 43.79 8.60 0.70
CA VAL A 695 43.45 9.48 -0.41
C VAL A 695 44.29 10.77 -0.37
N MET A 696 44.36 11.46 0.77
CA MET A 696 45.18 12.66 0.91
C MET A 696 46.67 12.41 0.65
N LYS A 697 47.20 11.25 1.06
CA LYS A 697 48.61 10.91 0.85
C LYS A 697 48.96 10.78 -0.64
N TYR A 698 48.04 10.29 -1.46
CA TYR A 698 48.31 9.99 -2.88
C TYR A 698 47.63 10.96 -3.85
N GLU A 699 46.73 11.84 -3.40
CA GLU A 699 46.22 12.99 -4.17
C GLU A 699 47.25 14.12 -4.32
N LEU A 700 48.19 14.27 -3.38
CA LEU A 700 49.23 15.32 -3.44
C LEU A 700 50.35 15.04 -4.46
N HIS A 701 50.21 13.99 -5.28
CA HIS A 701 51.22 13.52 -6.24
C HIS A 701 50.73 13.42 -7.69
N GLU A 702 49.50 13.86 -7.99
CA GLU A 702 49.05 14.25 -9.35
C GLU A 702 49.23 15.76 -9.55
#